data_AF-A0A812SD11-F1
#
_entry.id   AF-A0A812SD11-F1
#
_cell.length_a   1.000
_cell.length_b   1.000
_cell.length_c   1.000
_cell.angle_alpha   90.00
_cell.angle_beta   90.00
_cell.angle_gamma   90.00
#
_symmetry.space_group_name_H-M   'P 1'
#
loop_
_entity.id
_entity.type
_entity.pdbx_description
1 polymer ?
#
loop_
_entity_poly.entity_id
_entity_poly.type
_entity_poly.pdbx_seq_one_letter_code
_entity_poly.pdbx_strand_id
1 'polypeptide(L)'
;MSSACEKACAGNDVCSHPWQLGIWLLQHMPRLDILPDTISHNAAISACEKADMWEQALQIFMALRSVGTPTITSCNAAISACARGFCWDVALSLFDMQKEFRLKPDLISFSSLISAFEKGLQWQRALTSLSELGWPCSAREEIQPDLILCNAVISACEKGRQWQQALWVLDGLHQHGPPPDVVSYAAAISACVEGQQWRWAVGLYADGERRGLALTLPAASAAVAAAAHAWRWEVALHLAWHIRGVSVRESVYFCGLSEIQTGGLDAGTVAMAADCCASGEGGIRKKLDGSSCSSFETAQAAQEDQQGTYTLQLSHCFCMFLHLQIAVRSFSTTLSLDMTVLRQYRDANNDHSLCILGSGDAALALASGICNCWTMHLAILVQADFVSEACLRRANGSDSSGGWFLSERTWTCVDSRCSIWVAVKLAPWQEYTALPQEEVALDRLRNVAIIAHVDHGKTTLVDQLMKQSGMGLKVTERMMDSKDLEQERGITILSKATRISWNGYVFNIVDTPGHADFGGEVERVLSMVDGVVLLVDIVEGPKTQTKFVLQKALKHKDMKPLVVINKVDRPMTREMGEVENDIFDVFANMASTDEQLEYPTLYASGKAGFCATSLEEARSENRPTDMMVLYETIRDVVPPPKPGTVDPAILEFDEKCKGFSMLVSQLDRLPALGPTVTGKVHSGQIHKGDKISCKNLDGEVVGSGKVREITVVQGVSREPVKMAKAGDIVSVSVTGFTPRWTQTLVSHTKVPPVECQPIDPPVIAVRAAVNDSPLAGKDGKYITLNAMGERLEKEALTNPAIEIQQSPNRDYFEIRGRGEMQLGILIEEMRREGYEMSLSPPSVVKQQGEDGTVMEPWEDVQIEVDMSHGSLVMERMSGRGAKVLDMNTVGERQTIRLEAATSSLLGLRSWLKEVTGGTGTVVSDFKEMRPQGPPAPRDRSGVLIANTAGIATNVDLGKAARMGKLFINEGMEVYPGMIFGENNGMNDIDTNIARKHDGYQSAAGFAPPIEKRLEEALSYIVEDEKLEVTPKRIVMRKAILDANERRIAAKAAAKVR
;
A
#
# COMPACT_ATOMS: atom_id res chain seq x y z
N MET A 1 9.76 14.17 46.48
CA MET A 1 9.06 15.47 46.39
C MET A 1 7.65 15.36 45.81
N SER A 2 7.30 14.39 44.94
CA SER A 2 5.93 14.29 44.41
C SER A 2 4.86 13.90 45.45
N SER A 3 5.15 13.00 46.40
CA SER A 3 4.13 12.54 47.37
C SER A 3 3.83 13.53 48.51
N ALA A 4 4.67 14.54 48.72
CA ALA A 4 4.45 15.59 49.72
C ALA A 4 3.58 16.74 49.18
N CYS A 5 3.66 17.04 47.88
CA CYS A 5 2.82 18.05 47.23
C CYS A 5 1.36 17.60 47.06
N GLU A 6 1.13 16.31 46.74
CA GLU A 6 -0.24 15.78 46.59
C GLU A 6 -1.04 15.85 47.90
N LYS A 7 -0.38 15.71 49.05
CA LYS A 7 -1.04 15.81 50.37
C LYS A 7 -1.32 17.23 50.81
N ALA A 8 -0.59 18.23 50.33
CA ALA A 8 -0.83 19.64 50.66
C ALA A 8 -1.96 20.26 49.81
N CYS A 9 -2.16 19.79 48.57
CA CYS A 9 -3.21 20.31 47.68
C CYS A 9 -4.62 19.80 48.03
N ALA A 10 -4.75 18.73 48.82
CA ALA A 10 -6.05 18.14 49.16
C ALA A 10 -6.89 18.96 50.16
N GLY A 11 -6.35 20.06 50.72
CA GLY A 11 -6.97 20.81 51.83
C GLY A 11 -7.39 22.25 51.56
N ASN A 12 -7.06 22.84 50.40
CA ASN A 12 -7.43 24.22 50.06
C ASN A 12 -7.71 24.32 48.54
N ASP A 13 -8.89 24.83 48.17
CA ASP A 13 -9.38 25.07 46.79
C ASP A 13 -8.58 26.11 45.97
N VAL A 14 -7.26 26.21 46.16
CA VAL A 14 -6.50 27.40 45.73
C VAL A 14 -5.67 27.20 44.46
N CYS A 15 -5.50 25.99 43.94
CA CYS A 15 -4.71 25.78 42.72
C CYS A 15 -5.35 24.78 41.76
N SER A 16 -6.33 25.21 40.96
CA SER A 16 -6.90 24.37 39.88
C SER A 16 -5.97 24.28 38.67
N HIS A 17 -5.04 25.23 38.50
CA HIS A 17 -4.13 25.27 37.36
C HIS A 17 -2.64 25.17 37.75
N PRO A 18 -1.83 24.44 36.96
CA PRO A 18 -0.42 24.14 37.27
C PRO A 18 0.48 25.38 37.36
N TRP A 19 0.13 26.49 36.71
CA TRP A 19 0.87 27.75 36.83
C TRP A 19 0.71 28.41 38.20
N GLN A 20 -0.48 28.34 38.80
CA GLN A 20 -0.76 28.88 40.15
C GLN A 20 0.06 28.14 41.20
N LEU A 21 0.17 26.80 41.05
CA LEU A 21 1.01 25.97 41.90
C LEU A 21 2.49 26.35 41.76
N GLY A 22 2.97 26.61 40.53
CA GLY A 22 4.34 27.04 40.27
C GLY A 22 4.69 28.37 40.95
N ILE A 23 3.81 29.38 40.85
CA ILE A 23 3.98 30.67 41.53
C ILE A 23 3.91 30.50 43.05
N TRP A 24 2.95 29.71 43.54
CA TRP A 24 2.79 29.44 44.96
C TRP A 24 4.04 28.80 45.56
N LEU A 25 4.60 27.78 44.89
CA LEU A 25 5.84 27.12 45.30
C LEU A 25 7.01 28.12 45.35
N LEU A 26 7.15 28.98 44.35
CA LEU A 26 8.23 29.97 44.29
C LEU A 26 8.13 31.00 45.43
N GLN A 27 6.92 31.41 45.80
CA GLN A 27 6.68 32.32 46.94
C GLN A 27 6.86 31.65 48.31
N HIS A 28 6.67 30.33 48.40
CA HIS A 28 6.76 29.58 49.67
C HIS A 28 8.12 28.91 49.90
N MET A 29 8.98 28.81 48.88
CA MET A 29 10.36 28.32 49.00
C MET A 29 11.19 29.01 50.10
N PRO A 30 11.17 30.36 50.23
CA PRO A 30 11.90 31.04 51.30
C PRO A 30 11.40 30.71 52.70
N ARG A 31 10.12 30.32 52.85
CA ARG A 31 9.54 29.88 54.14
C ARG A 31 9.96 28.46 54.52
N LEU A 32 10.53 27.72 53.58
CA LEU A 32 11.04 26.36 53.75
C LEU A 32 12.58 26.33 53.81
N ASP A 33 13.23 27.50 53.99
CA ASP A 33 14.69 27.68 53.97
C ASP A 33 15.37 27.22 52.65
N ILE A 34 14.64 27.20 51.54
CA ILE A 34 15.17 26.88 50.21
C ILE A 34 15.23 28.18 49.40
N LEU A 35 16.43 28.58 48.99
CA LEU A 35 16.60 29.75 48.12
C LEU A 35 16.19 29.38 46.69
N PRO A 36 15.21 30.08 46.08
CA PRO A 36 14.81 29.83 44.71
C PRO A 36 15.94 30.24 43.77
N ASP A 37 16.43 29.30 42.99
CA ASP A 37 17.48 29.51 42.00
C ASP A 37 16.90 29.97 40.64
N THR A 38 17.79 30.28 39.68
CA THR A 38 17.40 30.70 38.33
C THR A 38 16.56 29.63 37.62
N ILE A 39 16.77 28.34 37.93
CA ILE A 39 16.00 27.23 37.34
C ILE A 39 14.56 27.25 37.84
N SER A 40 14.35 27.47 39.14
CA SER A 40 13.04 27.57 39.77
C SER A 40 12.22 28.73 39.17
N HIS A 41 12.87 29.89 38.96
CA HIS A 41 12.23 31.03 38.29
C HIS A 41 11.90 30.75 36.82
N ASN A 42 12.81 30.11 36.07
CA ASN A 42 12.56 29.74 34.68
C ASN A 42 11.39 28.77 34.52
N ALA A 43 11.28 27.79 35.43
CA ALA A 43 10.17 26.84 35.45
C ALA A 43 8.83 27.56 35.72
N ALA A 44 8.81 28.52 36.65
CA ALA A 44 7.63 29.33 36.93
C ALA A 44 7.24 30.23 35.75
N ILE A 45 8.22 30.87 35.09
CA ILE A 45 7.98 31.70 33.89
C ILE A 45 7.41 30.86 32.74
N SER A 46 7.97 29.67 32.48
CA SER A 46 7.46 28.76 31.43
C SER A 46 6.07 28.19 31.77
N ALA A 47 5.75 27.98 33.05
CA ALA A 47 4.40 27.60 33.46
C ALA A 47 3.39 28.73 33.22
N CYS A 48 3.77 29.98 33.48
CA CYS A 48 2.94 31.16 33.18
C CYS A 48 2.76 31.38 31.68
N GLU A 49 3.81 31.15 30.89
CA GLU A 49 3.77 31.17 29.43
C GLU A 49 2.70 30.19 28.89
N LYS A 50 2.71 28.94 29.37
CA LYS A 50 1.73 27.91 28.97
C LYS A 50 0.28 28.24 29.36
N ALA A 51 0.09 29.16 30.30
CA ALA A 51 -1.20 29.58 30.80
C ALA A 51 -1.64 30.97 30.28
N ASP A 52 -0.91 31.55 29.33
CA ASP A 52 -1.16 32.86 28.73
C ASP A 52 -1.14 34.05 29.72
N MET A 53 -0.51 33.86 30.90
CA MET A 53 -0.39 34.88 31.96
C MET A 53 0.92 35.67 31.83
N TRP A 54 1.02 36.51 30.79
CA TRP A 54 2.24 37.25 30.46
C TRP A 54 2.66 38.28 31.51
N GLU A 55 1.71 38.97 32.15
CA GLU A 55 2.00 39.97 33.20
C GLU A 55 2.70 39.35 34.41
N GLN A 56 2.25 38.15 34.82
CA GLN A 56 2.83 37.43 35.95
C GLN A 56 4.19 36.85 35.59
N ALA A 57 4.36 36.36 34.35
CA ALA A 57 5.66 35.93 33.83
C ALA A 57 6.69 37.07 33.90
N LEU A 58 6.29 38.29 33.52
CA LEU A 58 7.14 39.49 33.61
C LEU A 58 7.45 39.89 35.05
N GLN A 59 6.47 39.83 35.97
CA GLN A 59 6.71 40.10 37.39
C GLN A 59 7.74 39.14 37.99
N ILE A 60 7.65 37.85 37.65
CA ILE A 60 8.61 36.82 38.10
C ILE A 60 9.99 37.06 37.47
N PHE A 61 10.04 37.47 36.20
CA PHE A 61 11.29 37.83 35.54
C PHE A 61 11.94 39.07 36.16
N MET A 62 11.16 40.11 36.51
CA MET A 62 11.67 41.27 37.25
C MET A 62 12.16 40.89 38.65
N ALA A 63 11.47 39.97 39.34
CA ALA A 63 11.91 39.45 40.63
C ALA A 63 13.24 38.67 40.49
N LEU A 64 13.40 37.86 39.45
CA LEU A 64 14.65 37.13 39.16
C LEU A 64 15.85 38.09 39.07
N ARG A 65 15.68 39.28 38.47
CA ARG A 65 16.75 40.30 38.38
C ARG A 65 17.27 40.78 39.73
N SER A 66 16.43 40.73 40.77
CA SER A 66 16.84 41.11 42.13
C SER A 66 17.60 40.01 42.86
N VAL A 67 17.47 38.75 42.41
CA VAL A 67 18.01 37.56 43.07
C VAL A 67 19.25 36.99 42.33
N GLY A 68 19.34 37.14 41.00
CA GLY A 68 20.46 36.61 40.21
C GLY A 68 20.55 37.17 38.79
N THR A 69 21.57 36.75 38.04
CA THR A 69 21.75 37.14 36.62
C THR A 69 20.80 36.34 35.73
N PRO A 70 19.95 36.98 34.91
CA PRO A 70 19.12 36.29 33.93
C PRO A 70 19.96 35.47 32.95
N THR A 71 19.50 34.30 32.57
CA THR A 71 20.07 33.47 31.49
C THR A 71 19.35 33.70 30.17
N ILE A 72 19.93 33.26 29.04
CA ILE A 72 19.27 33.30 27.72
C ILE A 72 17.90 32.60 27.78
N THR A 73 17.83 31.45 28.45
CA THR A 73 16.58 30.68 28.66
C THR A 73 15.50 31.46 29.42
N SER A 74 15.89 32.24 30.44
CA SER A 74 14.96 33.08 31.21
C SER A 74 14.37 34.20 30.36
N CYS A 75 15.18 34.79 29.48
CA CYS A 75 14.79 35.86 28.59
C CYS A 75 13.90 35.33 27.46
N ASN A 76 14.25 34.18 26.86
CA ASN A 76 13.44 33.57 25.79
C ASN A 76 12.05 33.17 26.29
N ALA A 77 11.95 32.60 27.50
CA ALA A 77 10.66 32.28 28.10
C ALA A 77 9.81 33.54 28.37
N ALA A 78 10.43 34.64 28.82
CA ALA A 78 9.75 35.91 29.03
C ALA A 78 9.29 36.56 27.70
N ILE A 79 10.14 36.51 26.66
CA ILE A 79 9.80 37.00 25.30
C ILE A 79 8.65 36.18 24.72
N SER A 80 8.68 34.85 24.83
CA SER A 80 7.60 33.97 24.39
C SER A 80 6.28 34.25 25.13
N ALA A 81 6.34 34.50 26.44
CA ALA A 81 5.16 34.90 27.21
C ALA A 81 4.59 36.24 26.71
N CYS A 82 5.44 37.23 26.40
CA CYS A 82 5.01 38.51 25.81
C CYS A 82 4.38 38.34 24.43
N ALA A 83 4.89 37.40 23.62
CA ALA A 83 4.29 37.07 22.32
C ALA A 83 2.83 36.63 22.48
N ARG A 84 2.53 35.76 23.46
CA ARG A 84 1.16 35.31 23.76
C ARG A 84 0.26 36.43 24.27
N GLY A 85 0.82 37.41 24.98
CA GLY A 85 0.15 38.63 25.41
C GLY A 85 -0.01 39.71 24.34
N PHE A 86 0.39 39.47 23.07
CA PHE A 86 0.38 40.46 21.98
C PHE A 86 1.23 41.73 22.24
N CYS A 87 2.12 41.72 23.23
CA CYS A 87 2.95 42.86 23.66
C CYS A 87 4.35 42.79 23.01
N TRP A 88 4.43 43.11 21.72
CA TRP A 88 5.67 43.03 20.93
C TRP A 88 6.71 44.10 21.31
N ASP A 89 6.27 45.24 21.84
CA ASP A 89 7.09 46.35 22.31
C ASP A 89 7.90 45.97 23.55
N VAL A 90 7.24 45.30 24.51
CA VAL A 90 7.88 44.75 25.70
C VAL A 90 8.82 43.60 25.32
N ALA A 91 8.41 42.73 24.39
CA ALA A 91 9.25 41.65 23.87
C ALA A 91 10.56 42.18 23.25
N LEU A 92 10.49 43.25 22.45
CA LEU A 92 11.69 43.89 21.90
C LEU A 92 12.55 44.53 22.99
N SER A 93 11.96 45.19 23.98
CA SER A 93 12.72 45.75 25.10
C SER A 93 13.48 44.67 25.90
N LEU A 94 12.88 43.48 26.05
CA LEU A 94 13.52 42.33 26.68
C LEU A 94 14.66 41.77 25.82
N PHE A 95 14.49 41.74 24.50
CA PHE A 95 15.53 41.31 23.57
C PHE A 95 16.72 42.28 23.55
N ASP A 96 16.47 43.60 23.54
CA ASP A 96 17.54 44.60 23.63
C ASP A 96 18.25 44.55 24.99
N MET A 97 17.51 44.26 26.07
CA MET A 97 18.12 44.00 27.38
C MET A 97 19.05 42.77 27.39
N GLN A 98 18.82 41.73 26.56
CA GLN A 98 19.78 40.62 26.45
C GLN A 98 21.18 41.11 26.01
N LYS A 99 21.23 42.10 25.11
CA LYS A 99 22.48 42.73 24.65
C LYS A 99 23.16 43.50 25.78
N GLU A 100 22.39 44.19 26.64
CA GLU A 100 22.91 44.90 27.82
C GLU A 100 23.55 43.96 28.84
N PHE A 101 22.97 42.77 29.05
CA PHE A 101 23.53 41.73 29.92
C PHE A 101 24.70 40.95 29.29
N ARG A 102 25.19 41.37 28.11
CA ARG A 102 26.24 40.68 27.32
C ARG A 102 25.90 39.21 27.00
N LEU A 103 24.62 38.86 26.95
CA LEU A 103 24.16 37.56 26.48
C LEU A 103 24.05 37.62 24.95
N LYS A 104 24.76 36.73 24.24
CA LYS A 104 24.61 36.63 22.78
C LYS A 104 23.25 35.98 22.47
N PRO A 105 22.34 36.66 21.73
CA PRO A 105 21.08 36.06 21.32
C PRO A 105 21.32 34.83 20.45
N ASP A 106 20.58 33.75 20.74
CA ASP A 106 20.57 32.53 19.94
C ASP A 106 19.38 32.52 18.95
N LEU A 107 19.33 31.52 18.07
CA LEU A 107 18.24 31.36 17.11
C LEU A 107 16.85 31.30 17.78
N ILE A 108 16.76 30.74 18.99
CA ILE A 108 15.53 30.66 19.79
C ILE A 108 15.08 32.06 20.25
N SER A 109 16.03 32.93 20.60
CA SER A 109 15.77 34.33 20.96
C SER A 109 15.12 35.07 19.80
N PHE A 110 15.67 34.92 18.58
CA PHE A 110 15.11 35.51 17.37
C PHE A 110 13.75 34.92 16.98
N SER A 111 13.57 33.59 17.09
CA SER A 111 12.28 32.93 16.81
C SER A 111 11.17 33.41 17.75
N SER A 112 11.47 33.52 19.04
CA SER A 112 10.53 34.03 20.04
C SER A 112 10.14 35.49 19.77
N LEU A 113 11.12 36.31 19.36
CA LEU A 113 10.89 37.72 19.00
C LEU A 113 10.05 37.85 17.73
N ILE A 114 10.33 37.07 16.69
CA ILE A 114 9.57 37.10 15.43
C ILE A 114 8.13 36.62 15.65
N SER A 115 7.91 35.61 16.50
CA SER A 115 6.55 35.21 16.89
C SER A 115 5.79 36.33 17.60
N ALA A 116 6.48 37.14 18.43
CA ALA A 116 5.88 38.34 19.02
C ALA A 116 5.51 39.39 17.95
N PHE A 117 6.36 39.62 16.95
CA PHE A 117 6.07 40.53 15.84
C PHE A 117 4.94 40.04 14.94
N GLU A 118 4.87 38.73 14.69
CA GLU A 118 3.80 38.09 13.93
C GLU A 118 2.43 38.33 14.59
N LYS A 119 2.35 38.17 15.91
CA LYS A 119 1.14 38.46 16.70
C LYS A 119 0.87 39.96 16.83
N GLY A 120 1.91 40.78 16.87
CA GLY A 120 1.83 42.24 16.90
C GLY A 120 1.57 42.93 15.56
N LEU A 121 1.41 42.15 14.46
CA LEU A 121 1.25 42.63 13.09
C LEU A 121 2.40 43.54 12.59
N GLN A 122 3.60 43.42 13.17
CA GLN A 122 4.78 44.24 12.86
C GLN A 122 5.71 43.54 11.85
N TRP A 123 5.24 43.29 10.63
CA TRP A 123 6.01 42.58 9.59
C TRP A 123 7.35 43.25 9.24
N GLN A 124 7.42 44.58 9.30
CA GLN A 124 8.64 45.35 9.03
C GLN A 124 9.75 44.98 10.02
N ARG A 125 9.39 44.84 11.31
CA ARG A 125 10.34 44.50 12.37
C ARG A 125 10.77 43.04 12.31
N ALA A 126 9.88 42.15 11.86
CA ALA A 126 10.23 40.75 11.59
C ALA A 126 11.29 40.64 10.47
N LEU A 127 11.13 41.41 9.38
CA LEU A 127 12.10 41.46 8.29
C LEU A 127 13.42 42.13 8.71
N THR A 128 13.39 43.21 9.50
CA THR A 128 14.64 43.81 10.00
C THR A 128 15.39 42.84 10.90
N SER A 129 14.68 42.07 11.75
CA SER A 129 15.31 41.04 12.60
C SER A 129 15.90 39.89 11.79
N LEU A 130 15.26 39.50 10.68
CA LEU A 130 15.80 38.51 9.74
C LEU A 130 17.04 39.07 8.99
N SER A 131 17.04 40.36 8.66
CA SER A 131 18.20 41.02 8.05
C SER A 131 19.38 41.20 9.03
N GLU A 132 19.09 41.37 10.33
CA GLU A 132 20.10 41.38 11.39
C GLU A 132 20.80 40.02 11.55
N LEU A 133 20.20 38.93 11.07
CA LEU A 133 20.81 37.59 10.99
C LEU A 133 21.59 37.37 9.67
N GLY A 134 21.72 38.39 8.83
CA GLY A 134 22.48 38.30 7.57
C GLY A 134 21.72 37.68 6.38
N TRP A 135 20.39 37.57 6.44
CA TRP A 135 19.58 37.09 5.31
C TRP A 135 19.54 38.11 4.15
N PRO A 136 19.73 37.72 2.87
CA PRO A 136 19.76 36.36 2.30
C PRO A 136 21.16 35.75 2.08
N CYS A 137 22.25 36.48 2.37
CA CYS A 137 23.61 36.00 2.15
C CYS A 137 24.38 35.83 3.48
N SER A 138 24.42 34.59 3.98
CA SER A 138 25.07 34.17 5.24
C SER A 138 26.61 34.12 5.18
N ALA A 139 27.26 35.01 4.42
CA ALA A 139 28.70 34.92 4.18
C ALA A 139 29.58 35.36 5.37
N ARG A 140 29.02 35.92 6.46
CA ARG A 140 29.82 36.53 7.55
C ARG A 140 29.33 36.35 8.99
N GLU A 141 28.25 35.63 9.28
CA GLU A 141 27.78 35.44 10.67
C GLU A 141 27.54 33.97 11.06
N GLU A 142 27.74 33.67 12.34
CA GLU A 142 27.78 32.30 12.91
C GLU A 142 26.39 31.61 13.02
N ILE A 143 25.27 32.33 12.83
CA ILE A 143 23.91 31.82 13.07
C ILE A 143 23.14 31.75 11.74
N GLN A 144 22.87 30.54 11.25
CA GLN A 144 22.03 30.33 10.07
C GLN A 144 20.54 30.27 10.47
N PRO A 145 19.64 30.98 9.75
CA PRO A 145 18.21 30.90 10.01
C PRO A 145 17.67 29.51 9.63
N ASP A 146 16.85 28.94 10.50
CA ASP A 146 16.16 27.67 10.24
C ASP A 146 14.83 27.87 9.51
N LEU A 147 14.25 26.77 9.04
CA LEU A 147 12.97 26.77 8.33
C LEU A 147 11.83 27.34 9.20
N ILE A 148 11.89 27.13 10.52
CA ILE A 148 10.88 27.60 11.48
C ILE A 148 10.89 29.13 11.54
N LEU A 149 12.06 29.74 11.65
CA LEU A 149 12.22 31.19 11.66
C LEU A 149 11.71 31.82 10.36
N CYS A 150 12.11 31.27 9.20
CA CYS A 150 11.67 31.78 7.90
C CYS A 150 10.15 31.65 7.72
N ASN A 151 9.54 30.54 8.16
CA ASN A 151 8.09 30.36 8.14
C ASN A 151 7.35 31.37 9.02
N ALA A 152 7.88 31.68 10.21
CA ALA A 152 7.32 32.70 11.08
C ALA A 152 7.38 34.10 10.44
N VAL A 153 8.45 34.42 9.70
CA VAL A 153 8.54 35.69 8.95
C VAL A 153 7.56 35.72 7.77
N ILE A 154 7.41 34.62 7.03
CA ILE A 154 6.42 34.52 5.93
C ILE A 154 5.00 34.72 6.49
N SER A 155 4.67 34.11 7.64
CA SER A 155 3.38 34.31 8.29
C SER A 155 3.19 35.73 8.84
N ALA A 156 4.24 36.38 9.34
CA ALA A 156 4.18 37.79 9.70
C ALA A 156 3.91 38.68 8.47
N CYS A 157 4.49 38.35 7.32
CA CYS A 157 4.25 39.05 6.05
C CYS A 157 2.83 38.80 5.50
N GLU A 158 2.29 37.59 5.66
CA GLU A 158 0.90 37.24 5.37
C GLU A 158 -0.06 38.17 6.14
N LYS A 159 0.09 38.24 7.47
CA LYS A 159 -0.73 39.12 8.32
C LYS A 159 -0.53 40.61 8.01
N GLY A 160 0.65 40.99 7.54
CA GLY A 160 0.97 42.33 7.06
C GLY A 160 0.48 42.65 5.64
N ARG A 161 -0.14 41.68 4.95
CA ARG A 161 -0.55 41.73 3.53
C ARG A 161 0.59 42.07 2.56
N GLN A 162 1.83 41.76 2.92
CA GLN A 162 3.02 42.04 2.12
C GLN A 162 3.49 40.80 1.34
N TRP A 163 2.70 40.41 0.33
CA TRP A 163 2.99 39.23 -0.49
C TRP A 163 4.36 39.26 -1.17
N GLN A 164 4.86 40.45 -1.55
CA GLN A 164 6.18 40.60 -2.20
C GLN A 164 7.31 40.19 -1.26
N GLN A 165 7.22 40.55 0.01
CA GLN A 165 8.23 40.22 1.01
C GLN A 165 8.15 38.73 1.39
N ALA A 166 6.95 38.15 1.45
CA ALA A 166 6.76 36.71 1.65
C ALA A 166 7.41 35.90 0.51
N LEU A 167 7.23 36.31 -0.75
CA LEU A 167 7.88 35.69 -1.90
C LEU A 167 9.40 35.87 -1.88
N TRP A 168 9.91 37.02 -1.44
CA TRP A 168 11.34 37.27 -1.33
C TRP A 168 12.01 36.34 -0.30
N VAL A 169 11.35 36.09 0.84
CA VAL A 169 11.84 35.10 1.82
C VAL A 169 11.75 33.68 1.26
N LEU A 170 10.69 33.33 0.54
CA LEU A 170 10.55 32.00 -0.08
C LEU A 170 11.61 31.75 -1.18
N ASP A 171 11.90 32.75 -2.01
CA ASP A 171 12.96 32.68 -3.03
C ASP A 171 14.35 32.56 -2.40
N GLY A 172 14.59 33.29 -1.30
CA GLY A 172 15.81 33.12 -0.51
C GLY A 172 15.94 31.71 0.08
N LEU A 173 14.84 31.07 0.49
CA LEU A 173 14.85 29.66 0.91
C LEU A 173 15.25 28.73 -0.24
N HIS A 174 14.77 28.98 -1.46
CA HIS A 174 15.16 28.18 -2.64
C HIS A 174 16.64 28.34 -3.02
N GLN A 175 17.22 29.53 -2.83
CA GLN A 175 18.58 29.83 -3.29
C GLN A 175 19.67 29.53 -2.24
N HIS A 176 19.39 29.80 -0.96
CA HIS A 176 20.42 29.82 0.08
C HIS A 176 20.00 29.15 1.39
N GLY A 177 18.74 28.74 1.54
CA GLY A 177 18.19 28.17 2.77
C GLY A 177 17.90 26.65 2.70
N PRO A 178 17.37 26.07 3.77
CA PRO A 178 16.83 24.71 3.77
C PRO A 178 15.63 24.60 2.79
N PRO A 179 15.39 23.43 2.19
CA PRO A 179 14.33 23.27 1.19
C PRO A 179 12.96 23.61 1.80
N PRO A 180 12.16 24.49 1.15
CA PRO A 180 10.86 24.89 1.68
C PRO A 180 9.89 23.71 1.74
N ASP A 181 9.11 23.67 2.82
CA ASP A 181 8.13 22.63 3.11
C ASP A 181 6.69 23.07 2.77
N VAL A 182 5.73 22.20 3.06
CA VAL A 182 4.30 22.47 2.85
C VAL A 182 3.84 23.73 3.59
N VAL A 183 4.38 24.00 4.79
CA VAL A 183 4.03 25.17 5.60
C VAL A 183 4.52 26.46 4.94
N SER A 184 5.74 26.45 4.40
CA SER A 184 6.35 27.57 3.67
C SER A 184 5.47 27.99 2.48
N TYR A 185 5.06 27.02 1.66
CA TYR A 185 4.22 27.26 0.49
C TYR A 185 2.80 27.67 0.87
N ALA A 186 2.20 27.05 1.90
CA ALA A 186 0.85 27.41 2.35
C ALA A 186 0.79 28.86 2.85
N ALA A 187 1.75 29.28 3.67
CA ALA A 187 1.82 30.65 4.18
C ALA A 187 2.09 31.67 3.06
N ALA A 188 2.96 31.35 2.10
CA ALA A 188 3.23 32.21 0.95
C ALA A 188 2.02 32.32 0.01
N ILE A 189 1.30 31.23 -0.25
CA ILE A 189 0.05 31.24 -1.03
C ILE A 189 -0.99 32.12 -0.33
N SER A 190 -1.18 31.94 0.99
CA SER A 190 -2.11 32.76 1.78
C SER A 190 -1.75 34.25 1.71
N ALA A 191 -0.46 34.59 1.84
CA ALA A 191 0.02 35.96 1.68
C ALA A 191 -0.31 36.54 0.29
N CYS A 192 -0.19 35.75 -0.78
CA CYS A 192 -0.59 36.16 -2.13
C CYS A 192 -2.11 36.35 -2.27
N VAL A 193 -2.94 35.57 -1.58
CA VAL A 193 -4.40 35.74 -1.56
C VAL A 193 -4.78 37.05 -0.90
N GLU A 194 -4.25 37.34 0.28
CA GLU A 194 -4.45 38.61 1.00
C GLU A 194 -3.92 39.81 0.20
N GLY A 195 -2.85 39.62 -0.57
CA GLY A 195 -2.33 40.59 -1.53
C GLY A 195 -3.11 40.72 -2.84
N GLN A 196 -4.22 39.98 -3.00
CA GLN A 196 -5.05 39.88 -4.21
C GLN A 196 -4.29 39.49 -5.48
N GLN A 197 -3.17 38.77 -5.35
CA GLN A 197 -2.33 38.34 -6.46
C GLN A 197 -2.59 36.87 -6.84
N TRP A 198 -3.70 36.63 -7.53
CA TRP A 198 -4.13 35.27 -7.91
C TRP A 198 -3.10 34.52 -8.77
N ARG A 199 -2.36 35.20 -9.64
CA ARG A 199 -1.36 34.56 -10.53
C ARG A 199 -0.22 33.91 -9.74
N TRP A 200 0.26 34.61 -8.72
CA TRP A 200 1.33 34.12 -7.85
C TRP A 200 0.82 33.00 -6.95
N ALA A 201 -0.39 33.12 -6.40
CA ALA A 201 -1.01 32.06 -5.59
C ALA A 201 -1.16 30.74 -6.37
N VAL A 202 -1.70 30.80 -7.60
CA VAL A 202 -1.85 29.62 -8.47
C VAL A 202 -0.49 29.08 -8.95
N GLY A 203 0.44 29.98 -9.29
CA GLY A 203 1.80 29.62 -9.70
C GLY A 203 2.57 28.89 -8.59
N LEU A 204 2.48 29.37 -7.34
CA LEU A 204 3.08 28.74 -6.18
C LEU A 204 2.45 27.39 -5.87
N TYR A 205 1.13 27.24 -5.99
CA TYR A 205 0.46 25.95 -5.83
C TYR A 205 0.97 24.93 -6.85
N ALA A 206 1.06 25.33 -8.12
CA ALA A 206 1.59 24.48 -9.19
C ALA A 206 3.10 24.19 -9.06
N ASP A 207 3.88 25.09 -8.46
CA ASP A 207 5.30 24.85 -8.15
C ASP A 207 5.48 23.87 -6.98
N GLY A 208 4.67 24.01 -5.92
CA GLY A 208 4.66 23.07 -4.79
C GLY A 208 4.28 21.64 -5.21
N GLU A 209 3.24 21.49 -6.03
CA GLU A 209 2.83 20.18 -6.59
C GLU A 209 3.92 19.58 -7.49
N ARG A 210 4.56 20.37 -8.35
CA ARG A 210 5.69 19.91 -9.20
C ARG A 210 6.87 19.40 -8.39
N ARG A 211 7.08 19.94 -7.19
CA ARG A 211 8.13 19.52 -6.25
C ARG A 211 7.71 18.33 -5.37
N GLY A 212 6.51 17.77 -5.56
CA GLY A 212 6.01 16.62 -4.82
C GLY A 212 5.59 16.94 -3.38
N LEU A 213 5.38 18.22 -3.05
CA LEU A 213 4.85 18.63 -1.76
C LEU A 213 3.34 18.43 -1.75
N ALA A 214 2.83 17.58 -0.86
CA ALA A 214 1.40 17.39 -0.68
C ALA A 214 0.78 18.62 0.00
N LEU A 215 0.43 19.63 -0.78
CA LEU A 215 -0.15 20.88 -0.27
C LEU A 215 -1.49 20.60 0.40
N THR A 216 -1.74 21.28 1.52
CA THR A 216 -2.93 21.05 2.34
C THR A 216 -4.19 21.58 1.66
N LEU A 217 -5.35 20.99 2.00
CA LEU A 217 -6.66 21.44 1.48
C LEU A 217 -6.90 22.96 1.67
N PRO A 218 -6.50 23.61 2.79
CA PRO A 218 -6.59 25.06 2.93
C PRO A 218 -5.73 25.85 1.93
N ALA A 219 -4.54 25.37 1.56
CA ALA A 219 -3.71 26.04 0.55
C ALA A 219 -4.33 25.93 -0.85
N ALA A 220 -4.93 24.77 -1.14
CA ALA A 220 -5.64 24.50 -2.38
C ALA A 220 -6.93 25.35 -2.50
N SER A 221 -7.71 25.43 -1.42
CA SER A 221 -8.91 26.27 -1.37
C SER A 221 -8.57 27.76 -1.45
N ALA A 222 -7.49 28.20 -0.80
CA ALA A 222 -6.99 29.57 -0.90
C ALA A 222 -6.60 29.93 -2.34
N ALA A 223 -5.89 29.05 -3.07
CA ALA A 223 -5.54 29.27 -4.47
C ALA A 223 -6.79 29.36 -5.39
N VAL A 224 -7.80 28.50 -5.15
CA VAL A 224 -9.08 28.54 -5.88
C VAL A 224 -9.85 29.83 -5.57
N ALA A 225 -9.91 30.23 -4.28
CA ALA A 225 -10.55 31.46 -3.86
C ALA A 225 -9.88 32.69 -4.49
N ALA A 226 -8.54 32.71 -4.57
CA ALA A 226 -7.80 33.78 -5.24
C ALA A 226 -8.19 33.91 -6.71
N ALA A 227 -8.29 32.79 -7.43
CA ALA A 227 -8.70 32.76 -8.84
C ALA A 227 -10.17 33.20 -9.02
N ALA A 228 -11.04 32.82 -8.08
CA ALA A 228 -12.45 33.23 -8.07
C ALA A 228 -12.61 34.74 -7.81
N HIS A 229 -11.92 35.30 -6.81
CA HIS A 229 -11.92 36.74 -6.51
C HIS A 229 -11.37 37.59 -7.67
N ALA A 230 -10.48 37.02 -8.49
CA ALA A 230 -9.96 37.66 -9.70
C ALA A 230 -10.84 37.47 -10.95
N TRP A 231 -12.05 36.95 -10.81
CA TRP A 231 -13.01 36.68 -11.91
C TRP A 231 -12.48 35.71 -12.98
N ARG A 232 -11.53 34.83 -12.61
CA ARG A 232 -10.96 33.80 -13.49
C ARG A 232 -11.58 32.45 -13.19
N TRP A 233 -12.86 32.33 -13.52
CA TRP A 233 -13.67 31.14 -13.25
C TRP A 233 -13.13 29.87 -13.94
N GLU A 234 -12.53 30.00 -15.13
CA GLU A 234 -11.90 28.87 -15.85
C GLU A 234 -10.73 28.26 -15.05
N VAL A 235 -9.86 29.11 -14.50
CA VAL A 235 -8.69 28.68 -13.70
C VAL A 235 -9.14 28.10 -12.36
N ALA A 236 -10.14 28.72 -11.73
CA ALA A 236 -10.72 28.24 -10.47
C ALA A 236 -11.38 26.86 -10.64
N LEU A 237 -12.12 26.63 -11.73
CA LEU A 237 -12.73 25.34 -12.05
C LEU A 237 -11.68 24.28 -12.38
N HIS A 238 -10.64 24.64 -13.14
CA HIS A 238 -9.54 23.72 -13.46
C HIS A 238 -8.80 23.27 -12.19
N LEU A 239 -8.47 24.21 -11.29
CA LEU A 239 -7.86 23.91 -9.98
C LEU A 239 -8.80 23.07 -9.11
N ALA A 240 -10.08 23.44 -9.01
CA ALA A 240 -11.06 22.70 -8.22
C ALA A 240 -11.25 21.26 -8.74
N TRP A 241 -11.21 21.07 -10.06
CA TRP A 241 -11.27 19.75 -10.69
C TRP A 241 -10.00 18.93 -10.42
N HIS A 242 -8.82 19.57 -10.50
CA HIS A 242 -7.55 18.95 -10.17
C HIS A 242 -7.47 18.49 -8.70
N ILE A 243 -8.00 19.30 -7.77
CA ILE A 243 -8.08 18.98 -6.33
C ILE A 243 -9.04 17.80 -6.08
N ARG A 244 -10.13 17.67 -6.85
CA ARG A 244 -11.13 16.59 -6.71
C ARG A 244 -10.59 15.19 -7.01
N GLY A 245 -9.44 15.09 -7.68
CA GLY A 245 -8.70 13.83 -7.86
C GLY A 245 -7.99 13.34 -6.59
N VAL A 246 -7.95 14.16 -5.53
CA VAL A 246 -7.43 13.81 -4.20
C VAL A 246 -8.63 13.62 -3.26
N SER A 247 -8.72 12.43 -2.68
CA SER A 247 -9.82 11.96 -1.84
C SER A 247 -10.27 12.97 -0.77
N VAL A 248 -11.43 13.60 -0.95
CA VAL A 248 -12.18 14.29 0.12
C VAL A 248 -13.65 13.92 0.01
N ARG A 249 -14.15 13.18 1.01
CA ARG A 249 -15.59 13.04 1.29
C ARG A 249 -16.12 14.40 1.76
N GLU A 250 -17.24 14.81 1.17
CA GLU A 250 -18.24 15.77 1.68
C GLU A 250 -17.76 16.83 2.68
N SER A 251 -17.46 18.04 2.19
CA SER A 251 -17.82 19.35 2.80
C SER A 251 -16.99 20.49 2.18
N VAL A 252 -17.39 20.97 1.00
CA VAL A 252 -17.02 22.32 0.55
C VAL A 252 -18.27 23.16 0.60
N TYR A 253 -18.51 23.80 1.75
CA TYR A 253 -19.44 24.91 1.86
C TYR A 253 -18.81 26.11 1.16
N PHE A 254 -19.46 26.59 0.10
CA PHE A 254 -19.24 27.93 -0.43
C PHE A 254 -19.68 28.94 0.65
N CYS A 255 -18.74 29.45 1.43
CA CYS A 255 -18.97 30.60 2.31
C CYS A 255 -18.14 31.76 1.78
N GLY A 256 -18.82 32.69 1.13
CA GLY A 256 -18.21 33.86 0.51
C GLY A 256 -19.26 34.91 0.18
N LEU A 257 -20.09 35.27 1.17
CA LEU A 257 -20.85 36.52 1.17
C LEU A 257 -20.96 37.06 2.61
N SER A 258 -20.38 38.26 2.77
CA SER A 258 -20.56 39.27 3.82
C SER A 258 -20.13 38.96 5.26
N GLU A 259 -18.96 39.48 5.64
CA GLU A 259 -18.85 40.24 6.89
C GLU A 259 -19.79 41.45 6.80
N ILE A 260 -20.95 41.37 7.45
CA ILE A 260 -21.65 42.54 7.98
C ILE A 260 -21.98 42.21 9.42
N GLN A 261 -21.47 43.06 10.32
CA GLN A 261 -21.68 43.04 11.76
C GLN A 261 -23.12 42.70 12.14
N THR A 262 -23.31 41.58 12.84
CA THR A 262 -24.42 41.41 13.77
C THR A 262 -23.87 40.70 15.01
N GLY A 263 -24.00 41.37 16.16
CA GLY A 263 -23.51 40.89 17.43
C GLY A 263 -24.34 39.76 18.00
N GLY A 264 -23.68 38.93 18.81
CA GLY A 264 -24.27 38.08 19.85
C GLY A 264 -25.20 36.97 19.38
N LEU A 265 -24.67 35.74 19.32
CA LEU A 265 -25.40 34.50 19.63
C LEU A 265 -24.40 33.33 19.78
N ASP A 266 -24.50 32.64 20.90
CA ASP A 266 -23.59 31.60 21.38
C ASP A 266 -23.51 30.36 20.46
N ALA A 267 -22.28 29.90 20.22
CA ALA A 267 -21.97 28.61 19.62
C ALA A 267 -22.21 27.49 20.65
N GLY A 268 -23.40 26.90 20.64
CA GLY A 268 -23.70 25.84 21.61
C GLY A 268 -25.02 25.10 21.43
N THR A 269 -25.57 24.90 20.23
CA THR A 269 -26.73 23.98 20.05
C THR A 269 -26.98 23.52 18.60
N VAL A 270 -26.00 22.99 17.86
CA VAL A 270 -26.29 22.22 16.62
C VAL A 270 -25.29 21.07 16.44
N ALA A 271 -25.39 20.06 17.31
CA ALA A 271 -24.73 18.76 17.11
C ALA A 271 -25.46 17.67 17.92
N MET A 272 -26.74 17.43 17.62
CA MET A 272 -27.50 16.25 18.07
C MET A 272 -28.86 16.21 17.35
N ALA A 273 -28.87 16.08 16.01
CA ALA A 273 -30.07 15.77 15.22
C ALA A 273 -29.72 15.43 13.76
N ALA A 274 -28.90 14.39 13.52
CA ALA A 274 -28.74 13.80 12.19
C ALA A 274 -28.17 12.38 12.25
N ASP A 275 -28.67 11.55 13.17
CA ASP A 275 -28.39 10.11 13.22
C ASP A 275 -29.64 9.39 13.75
N CYS A 276 -30.69 9.37 12.94
CA CYS A 276 -31.88 8.51 13.11
C CYS A 276 -32.83 8.68 11.91
N CYS A 277 -32.46 8.13 10.74
CA CYS A 277 -33.39 7.86 9.63
C CYS A 277 -32.78 6.84 8.64
N ALA A 278 -32.47 5.63 9.12
CA ALA A 278 -32.25 4.46 8.23
C ALA A 278 -32.31 3.12 8.99
N SER A 279 -33.40 2.85 9.72
CA SER A 279 -33.79 1.48 10.08
C SER A 279 -35.24 1.45 10.56
N GLY A 280 -36.15 1.11 9.66
CA GLY A 280 -37.49 0.66 10.03
C GLY A 280 -37.45 -0.84 10.27
N GLU A 281 -37.68 -1.28 11.50
CA GLU A 281 -38.68 -2.29 11.88
C GLU A 281 -38.49 -2.75 13.35
N GLY A 282 -39.61 -2.86 14.07
CA GLY A 282 -39.71 -3.67 15.30
C GLY A 282 -39.70 -2.89 16.61
N GLY A 283 -40.89 -2.49 17.08
CA GLY A 283 -41.06 -1.82 18.37
C GLY A 283 -40.92 -2.74 19.59
N ILE A 284 -40.85 -2.13 20.78
CA ILE A 284 -41.47 -2.58 22.04
C ILE A 284 -41.42 -1.42 23.05
N ARG A 285 -42.56 -1.21 23.72
CA ARG A 285 -42.83 -0.24 24.79
C ARG A 285 -41.97 -0.52 26.05
N LYS A 286 -41.49 0.54 26.74
CA LYS A 286 -41.87 0.99 28.12
C LYS A 286 -40.72 1.63 28.92
N LYS A 287 -41.11 2.75 29.57
CA LYS A 287 -40.71 3.30 30.89
C LYS A 287 -39.37 4.04 31.03
N LEU A 288 -39.48 5.37 31.07
CA LEU A 288 -38.65 6.26 31.88
C LEU A 288 -39.59 6.98 32.88
N ASP A 289 -39.36 6.77 34.17
CA ASP A 289 -39.96 7.51 35.29
C ASP A 289 -38.89 8.46 35.84
N GLY A 290 -39.27 9.75 35.99
CA GLY A 290 -38.74 10.76 36.93
C GLY A 290 -37.27 11.21 36.77
N SER A 291 -36.86 12.45 37.02
CA SER A 291 -37.55 13.62 37.57
C SER A 291 -36.57 14.81 37.57
N SER A 292 -37.07 15.93 37.06
CA SER A 292 -37.03 17.28 37.65
C SER A 292 -35.74 18.11 37.69
N CYS A 293 -35.83 19.21 36.95
CA CYS A 293 -35.17 20.51 37.12
C CYS A 293 -35.44 21.21 38.47
N SER A 294 -34.50 22.08 38.84
CA SER A 294 -34.69 23.31 39.63
C SER A 294 -33.49 24.25 39.29
N SER A 295 -33.66 25.33 38.52
CA SER A 295 -34.00 26.72 38.94
C SER A 295 -32.89 27.39 39.80
N PHE A 296 -32.43 28.64 39.67
CA PHE A 296 -32.85 29.88 38.96
C PHE A 296 -31.81 31.03 39.24
N GLU A 297 -32.05 32.23 38.68
CA GLU A 297 -31.59 33.61 39.07
C GLU A 297 -30.21 34.13 38.56
N THR A 298 -29.97 35.37 38.07
CA THR A 298 -30.60 36.73 38.03
C THR A 298 -29.88 37.56 36.92
N ALA A 299 -30.47 38.38 36.02
CA ALA A 299 -31.19 39.68 36.06
C ALA A 299 -30.34 40.93 35.69
N GLN A 300 -30.91 41.80 34.81
CA GLN A 300 -30.67 43.26 34.50
C GLN A 300 -30.29 43.57 33.04
N ALA A 301 -30.69 44.64 32.35
CA ALA A 301 -31.78 45.65 32.39
C ALA A 301 -31.56 46.61 31.17
N ALA A 302 -32.59 47.40 30.78
CA ALA A 302 -32.63 48.53 29.82
C ALA A 302 -32.98 48.20 28.34
N GLN A 303 -33.86 48.89 27.60
CA GLN A 303 -34.83 49.98 27.83
C GLN A 303 -35.73 50.11 26.57
N GLU A 304 -36.98 50.53 26.72
CA GLU A 304 -37.97 50.85 25.67
C GLU A 304 -37.61 52.15 24.91
N ASP A 305 -37.91 52.27 23.59
CA ASP A 305 -39.11 52.97 23.08
C ASP A 305 -39.10 53.25 21.56
N GLN A 306 -40.29 53.08 20.97
CA GLN A 306 -40.99 53.87 19.94
C GLN A 306 -40.23 54.58 18.80
N GLN A 307 -40.58 54.22 17.55
CA GLN A 307 -41.39 55.03 16.59
C GLN A 307 -41.15 54.51 15.17
N GLY A 308 -42.25 54.10 14.51
CA GLY A 308 -42.22 53.68 13.11
C GLY A 308 -42.09 54.85 12.16
N THR A 309 -41.36 54.64 11.06
CA THR A 309 -41.65 55.16 9.72
C THR A 309 -40.65 54.56 8.73
N TYR A 310 -41.08 53.58 7.93
CA TYR A 310 -40.30 53.09 6.78
C TYR A 310 -40.98 53.54 5.49
N THR A 311 -40.31 54.43 4.77
CA THR A 311 -40.52 54.67 3.33
C THR A 311 -39.51 53.82 2.57
N LEU A 312 -39.96 52.75 1.90
CA LEU A 312 -39.12 51.90 1.04
C LEU A 312 -39.52 52.10 -0.43
N GLN A 313 -38.59 52.69 -1.18
CA GLN A 313 -38.67 52.89 -2.63
C GLN A 313 -37.86 51.79 -3.34
N LEU A 314 -38.57 51.05 -4.19
CA LEU A 314 -38.17 50.19 -5.31
C LEU A 314 -36.68 49.99 -5.65
N SER A 315 -36.25 48.72 -5.63
CA SER A 315 -35.61 48.08 -6.79
C SER A 315 -35.88 46.57 -6.81
N HIS A 316 -36.62 46.14 -7.83
CA HIS A 316 -37.00 44.76 -8.15
C HIS A 316 -35.84 43.93 -8.75
N CYS A 317 -36.06 42.60 -8.72
CA CYS A 317 -35.47 41.53 -9.53
C CYS A 317 -34.24 40.80 -8.95
N PHE A 318 -34.48 39.70 -8.23
CA PHE A 318 -33.86 38.38 -8.45
C PHE A 318 -34.43 37.34 -7.46
N CYS A 319 -35.61 36.76 -7.73
CA CYS A 319 -36.13 35.66 -6.89
C CYS A 319 -37.16 34.77 -7.60
N MET A 320 -36.84 34.24 -8.79
CA MET A 320 -37.77 33.34 -9.51
C MET A 320 -37.11 32.11 -10.17
N PHE A 321 -36.03 31.57 -9.59
CA PHE A 321 -35.42 30.34 -10.11
C PHE A 321 -35.19 29.22 -9.08
N LEU A 322 -35.62 29.39 -7.81
CA LEU A 322 -35.36 28.41 -6.75
C LEU A 322 -36.60 27.66 -6.22
N HIS A 323 -37.80 27.91 -6.75
CA HIS A 323 -39.03 27.24 -6.29
C HIS A 323 -39.56 26.12 -7.19
N LEU A 324 -38.85 25.73 -8.27
CA LEU A 324 -39.33 24.69 -9.20
C LEU A 324 -38.63 23.32 -9.08
N GLN A 325 -37.64 23.12 -8.20
CA GLN A 325 -36.92 21.83 -8.08
C GLN A 325 -37.24 21.00 -6.84
N ILE A 326 -38.02 21.52 -5.88
CA ILE A 326 -38.36 20.79 -4.65
C ILE A 326 -39.69 20.00 -4.78
N ALA A 327 -40.46 20.20 -5.85
CA ALA A 327 -41.76 19.54 -6.05
C ALA A 327 -41.74 18.24 -6.88
N VAL A 328 -40.59 17.77 -7.37
CA VAL A 328 -40.50 16.58 -8.27
C VAL A 328 -39.84 15.35 -7.60
N ARG A 329 -39.47 15.42 -6.32
CA ARG A 329 -38.82 14.28 -5.61
C ARG A 329 -39.71 13.50 -4.64
N SER A 330 -41.02 13.72 -4.66
CA SER A 330 -41.96 13.09 -3.72
C SER A 330 -43.16 12.40 -4.38
N PHE A 331 -42.97 11.78 -5.56
CA PHE A 331 -43.95 10.87 -6.15
C PHE A 331 -43.28 9.84 -7.09
N SER A 332 -42.71 8.75 -6.54
CA SER A 332 -42.55 7.49 -7.32
C SER A 332 -42.40 6.27 -6.41
N THR A 333 -43.46 5.90 -5.71
CA THR A 333 -43.68 4.51 -5.27
C THR A 333 -45.14 4.14 -5.54
N THR A 334 -45.36 2.93 -6.04
CA THR A 334 -46.63 2.25 -6.33
C THR A 334 -47.41 2.68 -7.59
N LEU A 335 -47.33 1.88 -8.66
CA LEU A 335 -48.47 1.21 -9.31
C LEU A 335 -48.05 0.45 -10.57
N SER A 336 -48.12 -0.87 -10.48
CA SER A 336 -48.29 -1.82 -11.59
C SER A 336 -49.63 -1.60 -12.28
N LEU A 337 -49.72 -1.59 -13.62
CA LEU A 337 -50.91 -2.01 -14.39
C LEU A 337 -50.66 -2.06 -15.92
N ASP A 338 -51.42 -2.96 -16.55
CA ASP A 338 -51.34 -3.56 -17.88
C ASP A 338 -51.32 -2.64 -19.13
N MET A 339 -50.60 -3.11 -20.15
CA MET A 339 -50.56 -2.56 -21.52
C MET A 339 -51.58 -3.25 -22.45
N THR A 340 -52.87 -2.91 -22.34
CA THR A 340 -53.93 -3.44 -23.23
C THR A 340 -54.90 -2.40 -23.81
N VAL A 341 -54.57 -1.09 -23.85
CA VAL A 341 -55.56 -0.08 -24.34
C VAL A 341 -55.10 0.87 -25.47
N LEU A 342 -53.83 0.97 -25.87
CA LEU A 342 -53.43 1.89 -26.96
C LEU A 342 -53.14 1.17 -28.30
N ARG A 343 -54.10 0.34 -28.73
CA ARG A 343 -54.17 -0.26 -30.08
C ARG A 343 -55.34 0.28 -30.92
N GLN A 344 -55.98 1.35 -30.49
CA GLN A 344 -56.98 2.09 -31.26
C GLN A 344 -56.47 3.53 -31.44
N TYR A 345 -56.65 4.10 -32.63
CA TYR A 345 -56.04 5.34 -33.15
C TYR A 345 -54.75 5.20 -33.97
N ARG A 346 -54.59 4.08 -34.69
CA ARG A 346 -53.71 4.02 -35.86
C ARG A 346 -54.49 3.58 -37.10
N ASP A 347 -55.62 4.23 -37.36
CA ASP A 347 -56.34 4.15 -38.64
C ASP A 347 -57.34 5.32 -38.73
N ALA A 348 -57.03 6.35 -39.54
CA ALA A 348 -57.99 7.16 -40.33
C ALA A 348 -57.37 8.44 -40.91
N ASN A 349 -57.39 8.52 -42.27
CA ASN A 349 -57.46 9.69 -43.17
C ASN A 349 -56.29 10.69 -43.23
N ASN A 350 -55.55 10.81 -44.34
CA ASN A 350 -55.86 11.36 -45.68
C ASN A 350 -56.13 12.88 -45.76
N ASP A 351 -55.25 13.53 -46.52
CA ASP A 351 -55.46 14.57 -47.53
C ASP A 351 -55.87 16.04 -47.22
N HIS A 352 -55.06 16.92 -47.83
CA HIS A 352 -55.37 18.19 -48.50
C HIS A 352 -55.74 19.49 -47.73
N SER A 353 -54.78 20.43 -47.73
CA SER A 353 -54.84 21.85 -48.18
C SER A 353 -56.01 22.79 -47.81
N LEU A 354 -55.68 23.95 -47.20
CA LEU A 354 -56.03 25.36 -47.57
C LEU A 354 -55.52 26.28 -46.42
N CYS A 355 -54.56 27.21 -46.56
CA CYS A 355 -54.49 28.49 -47.27
C CYS A 355 -55.44 29.63 -46.79
N ILE A 356 -54.79 30.68 -46.23
CA ILE A 356 -55.02 32.15 -46.38
C ILE A 356 -55.74 32.92 -45.26
N LEU A 357 -54.98 33.85 -44.63
CA LEU A 357 -55.21 35.31 -44.43
C LEU A 357 -54.07 35.83 -43.51
N GLY A 358 -53.24 36.85 -43.79
CA GLY A 358 -53.06 37.81 -44.88
C GLY A 358 -51.81 38.67 -44.61
N SER A 359 -51.19 39.14 -45.70
CA SER A 359 -50.06 40.08 -45.92
C SER A 359 -50.05 41.37 -45.06
N GLY A 360 -48.97 42.15 -44.90
CA GLY A 360 -47.63 42.20 -45.49
C GLY A 360 -46.93 43.54 -45.14
N ASP A 361 -45.60 43.52 -45.13
CA ASP A 361 -44.58 44.56 -45.36
C ASP A 361 -44.70 46.01 -44.83
N ALA A 362 -43.70 46.40 -44.01
CA ALA A 362 -42.90 47.61 -44.23
C ALA A 362 -41.57 47.54 -43.42
N ALA A 363 -40.46 47.43 -44.15
CA ALA A 363 -39.11 47.69 -43.68
C ALA A 363 -38.81 49.19 -43.64
N LEU A 364 -38.06 49.69 -42.63
CA LEU A 364 -36.78 50.42 -42.82
C LEU A 364 -36.22 50.97 -41.49
N ALA A 365 -34.95 50.64 -41.27
CA ALA A 365 -33.84 51.41 -40.70
C ALA A 365 -34.08 52.76 -39.99
N LEU A 366 -33.49 52.86 -38.79
CA LEU A 366 -32.59 53.96 -38.43
C LEU A 366 -31.42 53.39 -37.61
N ALA A 367 -30.24 53.48 -38.20
CA ALA A 367 -28.94 53.16 -37.63
C ALA A 367 -28.37 54.35 -36.85
N SER A 368 -27.61 54.07 -35.78
CA SER A 368 -26.41 54.76 -35.28
C SER A 368 -26.23 54.39 -33.80
N GLY A 369 -25.09 53.99 -33.25
CA GLY A 369 -23.72 53.89 -33.71
C GLY A 369 -22.84 53.51 -32.50
N ILE A 370 -21.56 53.22 -32.77
CA ILE A 370 -20.44 53.11 -31.82
C ILE A 370 -20.36 51.75 -31.11
N CYS A 371 -19.66 50.77 -31.67
CA CYS A 371 -18.19 50.56 -31.71
C CYS A 371 -17.59 49.90 -30.46
N ASN A 372 -17.07 48.70 -30.71
CA ASN A 372 -15.77 48.20 -30.29
C ASN A 372 -15.57 47.75 -28.84
N CYS A 373 -15.67 46.44 -28.65
CA CYS A 373 -14.52 45.59 -28.35
C CYS A 373 -15.04 44.16 -28.24
N TRP A 374 -14.96 43.35 -29.30
CA TRP A 374 -14.97 41.87 -29.28
C TRP A 374 -14.53 41.38 -30.67
N THR A 375 -13.23 41.15 -30.84
CA THR A 375 -12.69 40.11 -31.74
C THR A 375 -11.19 39.97 -31.46
N MET A 376 -10.80 38.93 -30.73
CA MET A 376 -9.61 38.10 -31.01
C MET A 376 -9.36 37.09 -29.88
N HIS A 377 -9.81 35.85 -30.07
CA HIS A 377 -9.00 34.62 -30.09
C HIS A 377 -9.91 33.40 -29.90
N LEU A 378 -10.31 32.79 -31.01
CA LEU A 378 -10.80 31.42 -31.04
C LEU A 378 -10.24 30.74 -32.30
N ALA A 379 -9.09 30.11 -32.12
CA ALA A 379 -8.51 29.13 -33.02
C ALA A 379 -7.56 28.26 -32.20
N ILE A 380 -7.91 26.97 -32.01
CA ILE A 380 -7.06 25.79 -32.23
C ILE A 380 -7.71 24.50 -31.67
N LEU A 381 -8.03 23.61 -32.62
CA LEU A 381 -7.95 22.15 -32.66
C LEU A 381 -8.70 21.29 -31.62
N VAL A 382 -9.90 20.85 -32.04
CA VAL A 382 -10.35 19.45 -31.88
C VAL A 382 -9.92 18.72 -33.15
N GLN A 383 -9.09 17.69 -33.01
CA GLN A 383 -8.91 16.65 -34.02
C GLN A 383 -9.20 15.32 -33.33
N ALA A 384 -10.40 14.80 -33.58
CA ALA A 384 -10.81 13.45 -33.22
C ALA A 384 -10.76 12.62 -34.51
N ASP A 385 -9.80 11.70 -34.56
CA ASP A 385 -9.82 10.56 -35.48
C ASP A 385 -10.84 9.54 -34.98
N PHE A 386 -11.82 9.19 -35.83
CA PHE A 386 -12.33 7.83 -36.12
C PHE A 386 -13.80 7.87 -36.59
N VAL A 387 -14.00 7.82 -37.91
CA VAL A 387 -15.15 7.11 -38.51
C VAL A 387 -14.66 6.33 -39.75
N SER A 388 -14.45 5.04 -39.50
CA SER A 388 -14.76 3.86 -40.32
C SER A 388 -14.12 3.63 -41.70
N GLU A 389 -13.40 2.51 -41.75
CA GLU A 389 -13.05 1.69 -42.90
C GLU A 389 -14.26 0.89 -43.44
N ALA A 390 -15.43 1.52 -43.59
CA ALA A 390 -16.67 0.85 -44.03
C ALA A 390 -17.30 1.43 -45.31
N CYS A 391 -16.60 2.28 -46.07
CA CYS A 391 -17.10 2.84 -47.33
C CYS A 391 -16.10 2.81 -48.49
N LEU A 392 -15.16 1.85 -48.50
CA LEU A 392 -14.21 1.60 -49.60
C LEU A 392 -14.55 0.36 -50.44
N ARG A 393 -15.84 0.15 -50.73
CA ARG A 393 -16.30 -0.72 -51.83
C ARG A 393 -17.52 -0.15 -52.53
N ARG A 394 -17.32 0.93 -53.29
CA ARG A 394 -18.02 1.19 -54.57
C ARG A 394 -17.46 2.43 -55.25
N ALA A 395 -17.36 2.34 -56.57
CA ALA A 395 -17.04 3.39 -57.54
C ALA A 395 -15.55 3.71 -57.74
N ASN A 396 -14.86 2.77 -58.39
CA ASN A 396 -13.97 3.13 -59.50
C ASN A 396 -14.80 3.88 -60.55
N GLY A 397 -14.34 5.07 -60.95
CA GLY A 397 -14.94 5.85 -62.03
C GLY A 397 -14.22 7.17 -62.26
N SER A 398 -13.20 7.10 -63.11
CA SER A 398 -12.72 8.15 -64.04
C SER A 398 -12.16 9.48 -63.51
N ASP A 399 -10.91 9.69 -63.91
CA ASP A 399 -10.38 10.91 -64.55
C ASP A 399 -9.70 12.01 -63.70
N SER A 400 -8.36 11.89 -63.73
CA SER A 400 -7.42 12.87 -64.30
C SER A 400 -6.89 14.04 -63.44
N SER A 401 -5.56 13.99 -63.30
CA SER A 401 -4.60 15.12 -63.37
C SER A 401 -4.55 16.17 -62.25
N GLY A 402 -3.37 16.29 -61.61
CA GLY A 402 -2.93 17.54 -60.98
C GLY A 402 -2.13 17.33 -59.69
N GLY A 403 -0.81 17.46 -59.77
CA GLY A 403 0.12 17.25 -58.66
C GLY A 403 0.18 18.36 -57.60
N TRP A 404 0.89 17.99 -56.54
CA TRP A 404 1.37 18.69 -55.35
C TRP A 404 1.82 20.14 -55.53
N PHE A 405 1.62 21.01 -54.52
CA PHE A 405 2.65 21.87 -53.89
C PHE A 405 2.10 22.63 -52.66
N LEU A 406 2.90 22.69 -51.58
CA LEU A 406 2.73 23.55 -50.40
C LEU A 406 2.87 25.03 -50.76
N SER A 407 2.13 25.93 -50.09
CA SER A 407 2.76 27.09 -49.43
C SER A 407 1.82 27.79 -48.45
N GLU A 408 2.45 28.34 -47.43
CA GLU A 408 1.95 29.18 -46.35
C GLU A 408 1.13 30.38 -46.87
N ARG A 409 0.05 30.72 -46.15
CA ARG A 409 -0.26 32.07 -45.60
C ARG A 409 -1.77 32.28 -45.41
N THR A 410 -2.09 32.74 -44.20
CA THR A 410 -3.13 33.73 -43.84
C THR A 410 -4.48 33.66 -44.56
N TRP A 411 -5.51 33.24 -43.83
CA TRP A 411 -6.91 33.44 -44.24
C TRP A 411 -7.64 34.36 -43.25
N THR A 412 -7.88 35.59 -43.70
CA THR A 412 -8.95 36.46 -43.21
C THR A 412 -10.29 35.99 -43.78
N CYS A 413 -11.31 36.01 -42.93
CA CYS A 413 -12.67 35.60 -43.23
C CYS A 413 -13.35 36.60 -44.20
N VAL A 414 -14.00 36.09 -45.26
CA VAL A 414 -15.00 36.83 -46.06
C VAL A 414 -16.30 36.04 -46.04
N ASP A 415 -17.27 36.67 -45.38
CA ASP A 415 -18.72 36.65 -45.59
C ASP A 415 -19.48 35.33 -45.86
N SER A 416 -20.21 34.93 -44.81
CA SER A 416 -21.67 34.85 -44.75
C SER A 416 -22.46 34.63 -46.06
N ARG A 417 -22.90 33.38 -46.28
CA ARG A 417 -24.32 32.99 -46.48
C ARG A 417 -24.44 31.52 -46.85
N CYS A 418 -24.70 30.66 -45.85
CA CYS A 418 -25.55 29.48 -46.01
C CYS A 418 -25.96 28.93 -44.64
N SER A 419 -27.24 29.10 -44.33
CA SER A 419 -27.92 28.59 -43.14
C SER A 419 -28.27 27.11 -43.33
N ILE A 420 -27.68 26.23 -42.52
CA ILE A 420 -28.15 24.86 -42.31
C ILE A 420 -28.84 24.83 -40.94
N TRP A 421 -30.14 24.55 -40.96
CA TRP A 421 -30.91 24.23 -39.76
C TRP A 421 -30.55 22.82 -39.29
N VAL A 422 -30.00 22.70 -38.09
CA VAL A 422 -29.93 21.41 -37.37
C VAL A 422 -30.85 21.50 -36.16
N ALA A 423 -31.96 20.78 -36.22
CA ALA A 423 -32.83 20.54 -35.08
C ALA A 423 -32.12 19.62 -34.09
N VAL A 424 -31.66 20.16 -32.97
CA VAL A 424 -31.12 19.35 -31.86
C VAL A 424 -32.29 18.84 -31.02
N LYS A 425 -32.56 17.55 -31.15
CA LYS A 425 -33.46 16.79 -30.28
C LYS A 425 -32.76 16.67 -28.92
N LEU A 426 -33.21 17.43 -27.93
CA LEU A 426 -32.77 17.26 -26.53
C LEU A 426 -33.29 15.92 -26.01
N ALA A 427 -32.41 14.92 -25.95
CA ALA A 427 -32.63 13.68 -25.20
C ALA A 427 -32.35 13.94 -23.70
N PRO A 428 -33.10 13.32 -22.78
CA PRO A 428 -32.92 13.54 -21.35
C PRO A 428 -31.59 12.97 -20.87
N TRP A 429 -30.92 13.76 -20.02
CA TRP A 429 -29.66 13.44 -19.35
C TRP A 429 -29.78 12.16 -18.51
N GLN A 430 -29.17 11.08 -18.98
CA GLN A 430 -28.83 9.90 -18.17
C GLN A 430 -27.49 10.13 -17.46
N GLU A 431 -27.42 9.57 -16.26
CA GLU A 431 -26.34 9.62 -15.27
C GLU A 431 -24.94 9.43 -15.87
N TYR A 432 -24.08 10.45 -15.74
CA TYR A 432 -22.64 10.27 -15.86
C TYR A 432 -22.08 9.78 -14.52
N THR A 433 -22.24 8.48 -14.29
CA THR A 433 -21.40 7.69 -13.38
C THR A 433 -20.74 6.60 -14.22
N ALA A 434 -19.40 6.54 -14.15
CA ALA A 434 -18.48 5.68 -14.90
C ALA A 434 -18.26 6.06 -16.38
N LEU A 435 -16.99 6.18 -16.75
CA LEU A 435 -16.54 6.14 -18.15
C LEU A 435 -17.17 4.91 -18.82
N PRO A 436 -17.60 4.99 -20.09
CA PRO A 436 -18.02 3.80 -20.82
C PRO A 436 -16.82 2.86 -20.90
N GLN A 437 -16.89 1.71 -20.22
CA GLN A 437 -15.94 0.62 -20.43
C GLN A 437 -16.08 0.17 -21.88
N GLU A 438 -15.13 0.55 -22.73
CA GLU A 438 -15.06 0.08 -24.11
C GLU A 438 -14.97 -1.46 -24.09
N GLU A 439 -15.81 -2.11 -24.90
CA GLU A 439 -15.71 -3.56 -25.07
C GLU A 439 -14.37 -3.91 -25.72
N VAL A 440 -13.50 -4.56 -24.96
CA VAL A 440 -12.18 -4.98 -25.45
C VAL A 440 -12.35 -6.20 -26.36
N ALA A 441 -11.88 -6.09 -27.60
CA ALA A 441 -11.84 -7.21 -28.53
C ALA A 441 -10.76 -8.23 -28.09
N LEU A 442 -11.02 -9.52 -28.28
CA LEU A 442 -10.11 -10.62 -27.93
C LEU A 442 -8.70 -10.42 -28.52
N ASP A 443 -8.63 -9.92 -29.76
CA ASP A 443 -7.37 -9.70 -30.48
C ASP A 443 -6.45 -8.65 -29.81
N ARG A 444 -7.02 -7.82 -28.93
CA ARG A 444 -6.32 -6.75 -28.20
C ARG A 444 -5.99 -7.11 -26.76
N LEU A 445 -6.31 -8.33 -26.31
CA LEU A 445 -5.92 -8.84 -25.00
C LEU A 445 -4.55 -9.53 -25.05
N ARG A 446 -3.72 -9.28 -24.05
CA ARG A 446 -2.44 -9.97 -23.83
C ARG A 446 -2.31 -10.37 -22.37
N ASN A 447 -2.15 -11.67 -22.10
CA ASN A 447 -1.96 -12.17 -20.74
C ASN A 447 -0.50 -12.62 -20.58
N VAL A 448 0.22 -11.99 -19.66
CA VAL A 448 1.68 -12.15 -19.53
C VAL A 448 2.07 -12.35 -18.08
N ALA A 449 2.92 -13.33 -17.81
CA ALA A 449 3.55 -13.49 -16.50
C ALA A 449 4.97 -12.91 -16.50
N ILE A 450 5.37 -12.25 -15.42
CA ILE A 450 6.77 -11.81 -15.24
C ILE A 450 7.47 -12.75 -14.26
N ILE A 451 8.57 -13.35 -14.72
CA ILE A 451 9.44 -14.25 -13.96
C ILE A 451 10.75 -13.52 -13.68
N ALA A 452 11.14 -13.43 -12.41
CA ALA A 452 12.35 -12.73 -12.00
C ALA A 452 12.93 -13.35 -10.73
N HIS A 453 14.24 -13.18 -10.53
CA HIS A 453 14.85 -13.54 -9.26
C HIS A 453 14.57 -12.46 -8.21
N VAL A 454 14.75 -12.83 -6.94
CA VAL A 454 14.79 -11.89 -5.84
C VAL A 454 15.79 -10.78 -6.19
N ASP A 455 15.39 -9.53 -6.00
CA ASP A 455 16.17 -8.34 -6.34
C ASP A 455 16.42 -8.04 -7.83
N HIS A 456 15.97 -8.84 -8.81
CA HIS A 456 16.06 -8.44 -10.23
C HIS A 456 15.12 -7.29 -10.61
N GLY A 457 14.30 -6.80 -9.66
CA GLY A 457 13.52 -5.58 -9.81
C GLY A 457 12.18 -5.77 -10.53
N LYS A 458 11.52 -6.94 -10.38
CA LYS A 458 10.21 -7.22 -10.97
C LYS A 458 9.15 -6.21 -10.54
N THR A 459 8.96 -6.03 -9.24
CA THR A 459 7.96 -5.09 -8.71
C THR A 459 8.24 -3.68 -9.22
N THR A 460 9.52 -3.27 -9.21
CA THR A 460 9.95 -1.96 -9.73
C THR A 460 9.64 -1.78 -11.22
N LEU A 461 9.85 -2.82 -12.03
CA LEU A 461 9.52 -2.78 -13.46
C LEU A 461 8.01 -2.65 -13.67
N VAL A 462 7.21 -3.43 -12.94
CA VAL A 462 5.75 -3.38 -13.05
C VAL A 462 5.20 -2.03 -12.58
N ASP A 463 5.77 -1.46 -11.50
CA ASP A 463 5.39 -0.13 -11.03
C ASP A 463 5.62 0.94 -12.10
N GLN A 464 6.74 0.88 -12.84
CA GLN A 464 6.98 1.82 -13.95
C GLN A 464 6.01 1.62 -15.10
N LEU A 465 5.69 0.37 -15.44
CA LEU A 465 4.67 0.06 -16.44
C LEU A 465 3.32 0.68 -16.02
N MET A 466 2.93 0.53 -14.75
CA MET A 466 1.69 1.14 -14.24
C MET A 466 1.74 2.67 -14.33
N LYS A 467 2.82 3.32 -13.87
CA LYS A 467 2.99 4.79 -13.89
C LYS A 467 2.87 5.37 -15.30
N GLN A 468 3.47 4.70 -16.28
CA GLN A 468 3.54 5.19 -17.65
C GLN A 468 2.32 4.81 -18.51
N SER A 469 1.47 3.89 -18.03
CA SER A 469 0.22 3.52 -18.71
C SER A 469 -0.88 4.58 -18.66
N GLY A 470 -0.65 5.73 -18.03
CA GLY A 470 -1.64 6.81 -17.90
C GLY A 470 -2.65 6.61 -16.77
N MET A 471 -2.54 5.52 -15.99
CA MET A 471 -3.28 5.37 -14.74
C MET A 471 -2.68 6.32 -13.69
N GLY A 472 -3.31 7.47 -13.48
CA GLY A 472 -2.87 8.55 -12.56
C GLY A 472 -2.83 8.20 -11.06
N LEU A 473 -2.36 7.01 -10.71
CA LEU A 473 -2.15 6.54 -9.36
C LEU A 473 -0.87 7.17 -8.78
N LYS A 474 -0.96 7.66 -7.55
CA LYS A 474 0.23 7.94 -6.70
C LYS A 474 0.91 6.60 -6.38
N VAL A 475 1.67 6.06 -7.33
CA VAL A 475 2.36 4.79 -7.15
C VAL A 475 3.59 5.01 -6.27
N THR A 476 3.45 4.69 -4.98
CA THR A 476 4.58 4.46 -4.06
C THR A 476 5.42 3.29 -4.58
N GLU A 477 6.73 3.30 -4.34
CA GLU A 477 7.59 2.18 -4.76
C GLU A 477 7.10 0.85 -4.14
N ARG A 478 7.06 -0.22 -4.96
CA ARG A 478 6.67 -1.59 -4.61
C ARG A 478 5.21 -1.80 -4.22
N MET A 479 4.26 -1.28 -5.02
CA MET A 479 2.83 -1.37 -4.69
C MET A 479 2.23 -2.78 -4.75
N MET A 480 2.79 -3.69 -5.55
CA MET A 480 2.25 -5.05 -5.65
C MET A 480 2.62 -5.93 -4.44
N ASP A 481 3.77 -5.67 -3.81
CA ASP A 481 4.24 -6.30 -2.56
C ASP A 481 3.52 -5.66 -1.37
N SER A 482 2.24 -6.00 -1.17
CA SER A 482 1.40 -5.36 -0.15
C SER A 482 1.60 -5.92 1.25
N LYS A 483 2.19 -7.11 1.39
CA LYS A 483 2.43 -7.72 2.71
C LYS A 483 3.81 -7.35 3.23
N ASP A 484 3.91 -6.99 4.52
CA ASP A 484 5.18 -6.66 5.17
C ASP A 484 6.24 -7.77 4.99
N LEU A 485 5.81 -9.04 4.97
CA LEU A 485 6.68 -10.20 4.75
C LEU A 485 7.24 -10.29 3.32
N GLU A 486 6.49 -9.84 2.32
CA GLU A 486 6.96 -9.78 0.93
C GLU A 486 8.05 -8.73 0.80
N GLN A 487 7.85 -7.56 1.42
CA GLN A 487 8.81 -6.45 1.40
C GLN A 487 10.10 -6.76 2.17
N GLU A 488 10.01 -7.39 3.35
CA GLU A 488 11.17 -7.76 4.17
C GLU A 488 12.02 -8.86 3.54
N ARG A 489 11.38 -9.81 2.85
CA ARG A 489 12.05 -10.96 2.24
C ARG A 489 12.42 -10.73 0.76
N GLY A 490 11.91 -9.68 0.13
CA GLY A 490 12.12 -9.39 -1.30
C GLY A 490 11.48 -10.43 -2.24
N ILE A 491 10.49 -11.19 -1.77
CA ILE A 491 9.82 -12.25 -2.53
C ILE A 491 8.35 -11.89 -2.73
N THR A 492 7.81 -12.24 -3.90
CA THR A 492 6.36 -12.29 -4.11
C THR A 492 5.85 -13.59 -3.51
N ILE A 493 4.93 -13.52 -2.56
CA ILE A 493 4.33 -14.70 -1.90
C ILE A 493 3.00 -15.03 -2.58
N LEU A 494 2.14 -14.02 -2.76
CA LEU A 494 0.86 -14.18 -3.45
C LEU A 494 0.88 -13.49 -4.81
N SER A 495 0.50 -14.25 -5.83
CA SER A 495 0.45 -13.79 -7.20
C SER A 495 -0.75 -12.85 -7.39
N LYS A 496 -0.55 -11.65 -7.93
CA LYS A 496 -1.64 -10.74 -8.29
C LYS A 496 -1.64 -10.49 -9.79
N ALA A 497 -2.83 -10.55 -10.38
CA ALA A 497 -3.05 -10.13 -11.74
C ALA A 497 -3.45 -8.65 -11.75
N THR A 498 -2.80 -7.85 -12.60
CA THR A 498 -3.08 -6.44 -12.78
C THR A 498 -3.40 -6.16 -14.24
N ARG A 499 -4.54 -5.52 -14.47
CA ARG A 499 -4.95 -5.05 -15.79
C ARG A 499 -4.38 -3.66 -16.07
N ILE A 500 -3.73 -3.51 -17.22
CA ILE A 500 -3.19 -2.25 -17.74
C ILE A 500 -3.74 -1.98 -19.14
N SER A 501 -4.26 -0.79 -19.38
CA SER A 501 -4.75 -0.33 -20.69
C SER A 501 -3.73 0.59 -21.35
N TRP A 502 -3.32 0.29 -22.58
CA TRP A 502 -2.37 1.11 -23.34
C TRP A 502 -2.67 1.04 -24.84
N ASN A 503 -2.81 2.18 -25.53
CA ASN A 503 -3.12 2.29 -26.97
C ASN A 503 -4.28 1.39 -27.46
N GLY A 504 -5.34 1.26 -26.66
CA GLY A 504 -6.49 0.42 -26.98
C GLY A 504 -6.26 -1.09 -26.83
N TYR A 505 -5.06 -1.50 -26.40
CA TYR A 505 -4.73 -2.85 -25.96
C TYR A 505 -4.88 -2.97 -24.44
N VAL A 506 -5.18 -4.20 -23.99
CA VAL A 506 -5.28 -4.52 -22.58
C VAL A 506 -4.31 -5.63 -22.24
N PHE A 507 -3.36 -5.30 -21.37
CA PHE A 507 -2.33 -6.19 -20.87
C PHE A 507 -2.72 -6.63 -19.46
N ASN A 508 -2.94 -7.93 -19.27
CA ASN A 508 -3.07 -8.52 -17.94
C ASN A 508 -1.69 -9.06 -17.53
N ILE A 509 -1.04 -8.35 -16.63
CA ILE A 509 0.28 -8.73 -16.10
C ILE A 509 0.05 -9.52 -14.83
N VAL A 510 0.56 -10.74 -14.78
CA VAL A 510 0.48 -11.60 -13.60
C VAL A 510 1.86 -11.74 -12.98
N ASP A 511 1.93 -11.38 -11.71
CA ASP A 511 3.13 -11.51 -10.93
C ASP A 511 3.33 -12.97 -10.46
N THR A 512 4.48 -13.60 -10.75
CA THR A 512 4.79 -14.98 -10.32
C THR A 512 5.75 -15.04 -9.12
N PRO A 513 5.52 -15.91 -8.12
CA PRO A 513 6.46 -16.15 -7.04
C PRO A 513 7.76 -16.77 -7.58
N GLY A 514 8.90 -16.24 -7.15
CA GLY A 514 10.23 -16.65 -7.65
C GLY A 514 10.84 -17.86 -6.95
N HIS A 515 10.23 -18.38 -5.88
CA HIS A 515 10.82 -19.42 -5.02
C HIS A 515 10.22 -20.81 -5.24
N ALA A 516 11.05 -21.86 -5.25
CA ALA A 516 10.67 -23.23 -5.62
C ALA A 516 9.54 -23.84 -4.76
N ASP A 517 9.49 -23.47 -3.47
CA ASP A 517 8.48 -23.97 -2.53
C ASP A 517 7.04 -23.52 -2.87
N PHE A 518 6.88 -22.52 -3.77
CA PHE A 518 5.59 -22.08 -4.29
C PHE A 518 5.26 -22.70 -5.66
N GLY A 519 5.88 -23.82 -6.02
CA GLY A 519 5.70 -24.43 -7.35
C GLY A 519 4.25 -24.73 -7.73
N GLY A 520 3.36 -25.04 -6.77
CA GLY A 520 1.93 -25.24 -7.03
C GLY A 520 1.15 -23.93 -7.23
N GLU A 521 1.68 -22.80 -6.76
CA GLU A 521 1.15 -21.48 -7.11
C GLU A 521 1.64 -21.00 -8.48
N VAL A 522 2.92 -21.24 -8.78
CA VAL A 522 3.53 -20.95 -10.08
C VAL A 522 2.73 -21.58 -11.22
N GLU A 523 2.40 -22.88 -11.15
CA GLU A 523 1.64 -23.57 -12.20
C GLU A 523 0.25 -22.99 -12.40
N ARG A 524 -0.42 -22.59 -11.32
CA ARG A 524 -1.75 -21.96 -11.37
C ARG A 524 -1.69 -20.60 -12.06
N VAL A 525 -0.65 -19.82 -11.81
CA VAL A 525 -0.44 -18.54 -12.50
C VAL A 525 -0.14 -18.75 -13.97
N LEU A 526 0.74 -19.70 -14.29
CA LEU A 526 1.11 -20.00 -15.67
C LEU A 526 -0.10 -20.47 -16.51
N SER A 527 -1.11 -21.10 -15.90
CA SER A 527 -2.36 -21.46 -16.58
C SER A 527 -3.20 -20.26 -17.06
N MET A 528 -3.02 -19.09 -16.45
CA MET A 528 -3.80 -17.88 -16.77
C MET A 528 -3.15 -17.05 -17.89
N VAL A 529 -1.89 -17.29 -18.23
CA VAL A 529 -1.12 -16.46 -19.16
C VAL A 529 -0.80 -17.19 -20.46
N ASP A 530 -0.48 -16.43 -21.49
CA ASP A 530 -0.19 -16.93 -22.83
C ASP A 530 1.24 -16.56 -23.28
N GLY A 531 1.94 -15.71 -22.50
CA GLY A 531 3.36 -15.38 -22.67
C GLY A 531 4.06 -15.11 -21.34
N VAL A 532 5.40 -15.13 -21.37
CA VAL A 532 6.24 -14.98 -20.18
C VAL A 532 7.36 -13.98 -20.45
N VAL A 533 7.60 -13.09 -19.50
CA VAL A 533 8.72 -12.14 -19.50
C VAL A 533 9.73 -12.57 -18.45
N LEU A 534 10.90 -13.00 -18.90
CA LEU A 534 12.03 -13.32 -18.04
C LEU A 534 12.85 -12.05 -17.76
N LEU A 535 12.91 -11.65 -16.49
CA LEU A 535 13.67 -10.49 -16.04
C LEU A 535 15.02 -10.90 -15.43
N VAL A 536 16.10 -10.43 -16.03
CA VAL A 536 17.48 -10.80 -15.66
C VAL A 536 18.30 -9.56 -15.33
N ASP A 537 19.10 -9.56 -14.27
CA ASP A 537 20.01 -8.44 -13.98
C ASP A 537 21.24 -8.48 -14.88
N ILE A 538 21.62 -7.35 -15.48
CA ILE A 538 22.81 -7.22 -16.35
C ILE A 538 24.14 -7.53 -15.64
N VAL A 539 24.20 -7.38 -14.31
CA VAL A 539 25.41 -7.64 -13.51
C VAL A 539 25.44 -9.10 -13.08
N GLU A 540 24.30 -9.61 -12.61
CA GLU A 540 24.26 -10.90 -11.92
C GLU A 540 23.95 -12.10 -12.83
N GLY A 541 23.31 -11.87 -13.98
CA GLY A 541 22.87 -12.92 -14.90
C GLY A 541 21.68 -13.75 -14.37
N PRO A 542 21.30 -14.83 -15.08
CA PRO A 542 20.19 -15.69 -14.68
C PRO A 542 20.53 -16.51 -13.43
N LYS A 543 19.61 -16.59 -12.47
CA LYS A 543 19.80 -17.27 -11.18
C LYS A 543 19.03 -18.58 -11.11
N THR A 544 19.45 -19.49 -10.23
CA THR A 544 18.84 -20.83 -10.13
C THR A 544 17.38 -20.82 -9.72
N GLN A 545 16.94 -19.85 -8.89
CA GLN A 545 15.53 -19.72 -8.53
C GLN A 545 14.64 -19.40 -9.74
N THR A 546 15.07 -18.50 -10.61
CA THR A 546 14.37 -18.18 -11.87
C THR A 546 14.28 -19.36 -12.82
N LYS A 547 15.30 -20.24 -12.83
CA LYS A 547 15.34 -21.44 -13.67
C LYS A 547 14.15 -22.36 -13.38
N PHE A 548 13.76 -22.54 -12.12
CA PHE A 548 12.66 -23.42 -11.75
C PHE A 548 11.32 -22.95 -12.34
N VAL A 549 10.98 -21.67 -12.15
CA VAL A 549 9.73 -21.08 -12.65
C VAL A 549 9.74 -21.07 -14.19
N LEU A 550 10.88 -20.74 -14.79
CA LEU A 550 11.06 -20.76 -16.24
C LEU A 550 10.92 -22.18 -16.82
N GLN A 551 11.49 -23.19 -16.18
CA GLN A 551 11.38 -24.59 -16.60
C GLN A 551 9.91 -25.03 -16.59
N LYS A 552 9.12 -24.64 -15.58
CA LYS A 552 7.67 -24.90 -15.56
C LYS A 552 6.93 -24.16 -16.68
N ALA A 553 7.29 -22.91 -16.94
CA ALA A 553 6.70 -22.13 -18.03
C ALA A 553 6.99 -22.74 -19.41
N LEU A 554 8.23 -23.14 -19.68
CA LEU A 554 8.66 -23.66 -20.99
C LEU A 554 8.13 -25.08 -21.29
N LYS A 555 7.70 -25.85 -20.27
CA LYS A 555 6.94 -27.09 -20.48
C LYS A 555 5.63 -26.86 -21.25
N HIS A 556 5.05 -25.66 -21.17
CA HIS A 556 3.88 -25.29 -21.97
C HIS A 556 4.29 -24.91 -23.39
N LYS A 557 3.93 -25.73 -24.38
CA LYS A 557 4.34 -25.56 -25.79
C LYS A 557 3.89 -24.23 -26.43
N ASP A 558 2.74 -23.71 -26.01
CA ASP A 558 2.18 -22.46 -26.54
C ASP A 558 2.79 -21.19 -25.89
N MET A 559 3.59 -21.34 -24.82
CA MET A 559 4.11 -20.20 -24.08
C MET A 559 5.25 -19.51 -24.85
N LYS A 560 5.08 -18.22 -25.16
CA LYS A 560 6.11 -17.42 -25.84
C LYS A 560 6.97 -16.65 -24.82
N PRO A 561 8.29 -16.89 -24.75
CA PRO A 561 9.19 -16.16 -23.87
C PRO A 561 9.65 -14.83 -24.47
N LEU A 562 9.79 -13.81 -23.61
CA LEU A 562 10.43 -12.52 -23.86
C LEU A 562 11.50 -12.32 -22.79
N VAL A 563 12.70 -11.88 -23.16
CA VAL A 563 13.78 -11.63 -22.20
C VAL A 563 13.97 -10.12 -22.03
N VAL A 564 14.01 -9.67 -20.77
CA VAL A 564 14.31 -8.29 -20.40
C VAL A 564 15.53 -8.28 -19.47
N ILE A 565 16.63 -7.72 -19.95
CA ILE A 565 17.85 -7.47 -19.17
C ILE A 565 17.67 -6.13 -18.44
N ASN A 566 17.46 -6.20 -17.14
CA ASN A 566 17.18 -5.06 -16.26
C ASN A 566 18.45 -4.49 -15.60
N LYS A 567 18.30 -3.31 -15.01
CA LYS A 567 19.32 -2.55 -14.28
C LYS A 567 20.53 -2.15 -15.11
N VAL A 568 20.29 -1.84 -16.39
CA VAL A 568 21.34 -1.36 -17.31
C VAL A 568 21.96 -0.02 -16.88
N ASP A 569 21.36 0.67 -15.91
CA ASP A 569 21.91 1.85 -15.22
C ASP A 569 23.11 1.54 -14.32
N ARG A 570 23.34 0.27 -13.96
CA ARG A 570 24.50 -0.14 -13.17
C ARG A 570 25.78 -0.19 -14.02
N PRO A 571 26.95 0.15 -13.44
CA PRO A 571 28.22 -0.01 -14.13
C PRO A 571 28.45 -1.50 -14.44
N MET A 572 28.82 -1.82 -15.68
CA MET A 572 29.04 -3.19 -16.10
C MET A 572 30.33 -3.73 -15.48
N THR A 573 30.23 -4.84 -14.78
CA THR A 573 31.38 -5.60 -14.28
C THR A 573 31.73 -6.79 -15.18
N ARG A 574 30.83 -7.16 -16.09
CA ARG A 574 30.94 -8.31 -17.01
C ARG A 574 31.24 -7.87 -18.45
N GLU A 575 31.76 -8.79 -19.26
CA GLU A 575 32.01 -8.54 -20.68
C GLU A 575 30.69 -8.44 -21.46
N MET A 576 30.71 -7.69 -22.57
CA MET A 576 29.53 -7.50 -23.42
C MET A 576 29.07 -8.85 -23.99
N GLY A 577 27.79 -9.19 -23.80
CA GLY A 577 27.20 -10.44 -24.30
C GLY A 577 27.35 -11.67 -23.41
N GLU A 578 28.12 -11.62 -22.31
CA GLU A 578 28.26 -12.76 -21.38
C GLU A 578 26.90 -13.20 -20.81
N VAL A 579 26.09 -12.23 -20.37
CA VAL A 579 24.75 -12.50 -19.82
C VAL A 579 23.79 -13.05 -20.87
N GLU A 580 23.91 -12.64 -22.14
CA GLU A 580 23.09 -13.17 -23.22
C GLU A 580 23.42 -14.65 -23.48
N ASN A 581 24.71 -15.00 -23.45
CA ASN A 581 25.15 -16.39 -23.54
C ASN A 581 24.65 -17.23 -22.35
N ASP A 582 24.77 -16.70 -21.12
CA ASP A 582 24.25 -17.37 -19.92
C ASP A 582 22.74 -17.66 -20.05
N ILE A 583 21.97 -16.70 -20.58
CA ILE A 583 20.53 -16.85 -20.80
C ILE A 583 20.28 -17.90 -21.91
N PHE A 584 21.02 -17.84 -23.01
CA PHE A 584 20.91 -18.81 -24.09
C PHE A 584 21.16 -20.25 -23.60
N ASP A 585 22.19 -20.47 -22.78
CA ASP A 585 22.48 -21.78 -22.19
C ASP A 585 21.34 -22.27 -21.28
N VAL A 586 20.71 -21.36 -20.53
CA VAL A 586 19.53 -21.69 -19.72
C VAL A 586 18.36 -22.14 -20.59
N PHE A 587 18.06 -21.42 -21.68
CA PHE A 587 16.99 -21.77 -22.60
C PHE A 587 17.30 -23.06 -23.37
N ALA A 588 18.53 -23.27 -23.83
CA ALA A 588 18.96 -24.48 -24.53
C ALA A 588 18.75 -25.75 -23.70
N ASN A 589 18.92 -25.65 -22.37
CA ASN A 589 18.73 -26.77 -21.45
C ASN A 589 17.25 -27.03 -21.07
N MET A 590 16.34 -26.08 -21.29
CA MET A 590 14.96 -26.11 -20.75
C MET A 590 13.86 -26.02 -21.81
N ALA A 591 14.14 -25.45 -22.98
CA ALA A 591 13.18 -25.26 -24.05
C ALA A 591 12.70 -26.62 -24.59
N SER A 592 11.40 -26.72 -24.81
CA SER A 592 10.77 -27.91 -25.37
C SER A 592 10.60 -27.83 -26.89
N THR A 593 10.65 -26.63 -27.46
CA THR A 593 10.49 -26.37 -28.91
C THR A 593 11.50 -25.33 -29.41
N ASP A 594 11.89 -25.41 -30.68
CA ASP A 594 12.84 -24.47 -31.29
C ASP A 594 12.30 -23.03 -31.32
N GLU A 595 10.98 -22.88 -31.49
CA GLU A 595 10.33 -21.55 -31.45
C GLU A 595 10.44 -20.85 -30.08
N GLN A 596 10.73 -21.58 -29.00
CA GLN A 596 11.00 -20.99 -27.68
C GLN A 596 12.45 -20.49 -27.54
N LEU A 597 13.36 -20.95 -28.40
CA LEU A 597 14.74 -20.47 -28.46
C LEU A 597 14.85 -19.14 -29.23
N GLU A 598 13.87 -18.85 -30.08
CA GLU A 598 13.74 -17.57 -30.79
C GLU A 598 12.97 -16.55 -29.93
N TYR A 599 13.67 -15.96 -28.95
CA TYR A 599 13.10 -14.92 -28.09
C TYR A 599 13.72 -13.53 -28.35
N PRO A 600 12.92 -12.45 -28.31
CA PRO A 600 13.45 -11.10 -28.31
C PRO A 600 14.12 -10.79 -26.97
N THR A 601 15.21 -10.02 -27.04
CA THR A 601 15.93 -9.52 -25.87
C THR A 601 15.81 -7.99 -25.82
N LEU A 602 15.40 -7.45 -24.68
CA LEU A 602 15.26 -6.02 -24.42
C LEU A 602 16.15 -5.59 -23.26
N TYR A 603 16.55 -4.32 -23.25
CA TYR A 603 17.40 -3.72 -22.25
C TYR A 603 16.64 -2.63 -21.49
N ALA A 604 16.43 -2.81 -20.19
CA ALA A 604 15.59 -1.92 -19.39
C ALA A 604 16.26 -1.45 -18.09
N SER A 605 15.78 -0.31 -17.58
CA SER A 605 16.01 0.10 -16.20
C SER A 605 14.66 0.37 -15.55
N GLY A 606 14.19 -0.55 -14.70
CA GLY A 606 12.99 -0.32 -13.89
C GLY A 606 13.15 0.85 -12.91
N LYS A 607 14.37 1.21 -12.52
CA LYS A 607 14.61 2.38 -11.66
C LYS A 607 14.44 3.70 -12.41
N ALA A 608 15.06 3.81 -13.58
CA ALA A 608 15.01 5.02 -14.40
C ALA A 608 13.76 5.10 -15.29
N GLY A 609 13.04 4.00 -15.48
CA GLY A 609 11.78 3.94 -16.22
C GLY A 609 11.92 3.91 -17.74
N PHE A 610 12.97 3.31 -18.29
CA PHE A 610 13.14 3.21 -19.75
C PHE A 610 13.41 1.77 -20.21
N CYS A 611 13.08 1.50 -21.48
CA CYS A 611 13.35 0.25 -22.18
C CYS A 611 13.88 0.53 -23.59
N ALA A 612 14.90 -0.19 -24.02
CA ALA A 612 15.57 -0.07 -25.32
C ALA A 612 15.75 -1.44 -25.98
N THR A 613 15.95 -1.45 -27.30
CA THR A 613 16.13 -2.68 -28.08
C THR A 613 17.58 -3.18 -28.09
N SER A 614 18.53 -2.26 -27.90
CA SER A 614 19.97 -2.56 -27.87
C SER A 614 20.66 -1.94 -26.66
N LEU A 615 21.76 -2.56 -26.24
CA LEU A 615 22.57 -2.07 -25.12
C LEU A 615 23.25 -0.73 -25.43
N GLU A 616 23.62 -0.49 -26.69
CA GLU A 616 24.22 0.77 -27.14
C GLU A 616 23.23 1.92 -27.01
N GLU A 617 22.00 1.71 -27.49
CA GLU A 617 20.91 2.67 -27.38
C GLU A 617 20.59 3.00 -25.92
N ALA A 618 20.52 1.98 -25.05
CA ALA A 618 20.25 2.13 -23.62
C ALA A 618 21.28 3.01 -22.88
N ARG A 619 22.53 3.04 -23.35
CA ARG A 619 23.63 3.82 -22.75
C ARG A 619 23.96 5.13 -23.47
N SER A 620 23.40 5.34 -24.66
CA SER A 620 23.61 6.56 -25.43
C SER A 620 22.93 7.79 -24.81
N GLU A 621 23.35 8.99 -25.22
CA GLU A 621 22.64 10.23 -24.87
C GLU A 621 21.20 10.25 -25.43
N ASN A 622 20.94 9.51 -26.51
CA ASN A 622 19.64 9.33 -27.15
C ASN A 622 18.82 8.16 -26.56
N ARG A 623 19.05 7.80 -25.29
CA ARG A 623 18.28 6.73 -24.65
C ARG A 623 16.77 7.04 -24.64
N PRO A 624 15.90 6.02 -24.78
CA PRO A 624 14.47 6.17 -24.54
C PRO A 624 14.20 6.69 -23.13
N THR A 625 13.15 7.50 -22.98
CA THR A 625 12.69 8.02 -21.69
C THR A 625 11.57 7.19 -21.09
N ASP A 626 10.93 6.33 -21.90
CA ASP A 626 9.74 5.57 -21.55
C ASP A 626 9.91 4.06 -21.78
N MET A 627 8.97 3.28 -21.25
CA MET A 627 8.86 1.83 -21.34
C MET A 627 8.07 1.34 -22.57
N MET A 628 7.76 2.23 -23.52
CA MET A 628 6.87 1.96 -24.66
C MET A 628 7.32 0.75 -25.49
N VAL A 629 8.63 0.60 -25.69
CA VAL A 629 9.23 -0.53 -26.41
C VAL A 629 8.81 -1.88 -25.80
N LEU A 630 8.69 -1.95 -24.47
CA LEU A 630 8.25 -3.18 -23.81
C LEU A 630 6.79 -3.52 -24.12
N TYR A 631 5.89 -2.53 -24.15
CA TYR A 631 4.49 -2.74 -24.54
C TYR A 631 4.34 -3.18 -25.99
N GLU A 632 5.08 -2.55 -26.91
CA GLU A 632 5.08 -2.90 -28.33
C GLU A 632 5.60 -4.31 -28.56
N THR A 633 6.70 -4.67 -27.92
CA THR A 633 7.27 -6.01 -28.05
C THR A 633 6.34 -7.07 -27.47
N ILE A 634 5.70 -6.82 -26.33
CA ILE A 634 4.69 -7.74 -25.77
C ILE A 634 3.52 -7.92 -26.73
N ARG A 635 3.02 -6.84 -27.33
CA ARG A 635 1.92 -6.89 -28.31
C ARG A 635 2.26 -7.80 -29.51
N ASP A 636 3.49 -7.72 -29.99
CA ASP A 636 3.96 -8.38 -31.21
C ASP A 636 4.35 -9.85 -30.98
N VAL A 637 4.93 -10.16 -29.81
CA VAL A 637 5.46 -11.49 -29.50
C VAL A 637 4.43 -12.39 -28.82
N VAL A 638 3.64 -11.83 -27.90
CA VAL A 638 2.66 -12.61 -27.14
C VAL A 638 1.39 -12.74 -27.98
N PRO A 639 0.88 -13.96 -28.23
CA PRO A 639 -0.35 -14.14 -28.98
C PRO A 639 -1.57 -13.68 -28.17
N PRO A 640 -2.69 -13.32 -28.83
CA PRO A 640 -3.96 -13.16 -28.14
C PRO A 640 -4.42 -14.49 -27.52
N PRO A 641 -5.16 -14.47 -26.40
CA PRO A 641 -5.67 -15.67 -25.76
C PRO A 641 -6.57 -16.45 -26.73
N LYS A 642 -6.25 -17.73 -26.96
CA LYS A 642 -7.07 -18.61 -27.80
C LYS A 642 -8.35 -18.99 -27.04
N PRO A 643 -9.55 -18.68 -27.55
CA PRO A 643 -10.78 -19.08 -26.89
C PRO A 643 -10.97 -20.59 -27.05
N GLY A 644 -11.39 -21.25 -25.98
CA GLY A 644 -11.70 -22.68 -26.00
C GLY A 644 -12.76 -23.01 -27.03
N THR A 645 -12.55 -24.10 -27.77
CA THR A 645 -13.56 -24.64 -28.69
C THR A 645 -14.74 -25.18 -27.88
N VAL A 646 -15.91 -24.57 -28.07
CA VAL A 646 -17.18 -25.06 -27.50
C VAL A 646 -17.88 -25.90 -28.54
N ASP A 647 -18.31 -27.11 -28.18
CA ASP A 647 -19.09 -27.96 -29.09
C ASP A 647 -20.36 -27.22 -29.55
N PRO A 648 -20.69 -27.22 -30.86
CA PRO A 648 -21.86 -26.52 -31.38
C PRO A 648 -23.17 -26.94 -30.71
N ALA A 649 -23.28 -28.22 -30.32
CA ALA A 649 -24.43 -28.76 -29.61
C ALA A 649 -24.65 -28.14 -28.22
N ILE A 650 -23.62 -27.56 -27.59
CA ILE A 650 -23.72 -26.88 -26.27
C ILE A 650 -24.28 -25.47 -26.44
N LEU A 651 -23.96 -24.80 -27.55
CA LEU A 651 -24.45 -23.44 -27.86
C LEU A 651 -25.97 -23.39 -28.01
N GLU A 652 -26.60 -24.49 -28.45
CA GLU A 652 -28.07 -24.61 -28.52
C GLU A 652 -28.75 -24.64 -27.14
N PHE A 653 -28.08 -25.15 -26.10
CA PHE A 653 -28.64 -25.21 -24.74
C PHE A 653 -28.29 -23.98 -23.88
N ASP A 654 -27.26 -23.22 -24.27
CA ASP A 654 -26.76 -22.07 -23.53
C ASP A 654 -26.45 -20.89 -24.46
N GLU A 655 -27.47 -20.37 -25.13
CA GLU A 655 -27.34 -19.21 -26.03
C GLU A 655 -26.86 -17.94 -25.29
N LYS A 656 -27.23 -17.80 -24.02
CA LYS A 656 -26.96 -16.59 -23.23
C LYS A 656 -25.49 -16.51 -22.80
N CYS A 657 -24.93 -17.59 -22.25
CA CYS A 657 -23.57 -17.62 -21.74
C CYS A 657 -22.58 -18.27 -22.74
N LYS A 658 -23.07 -18.75 -23.89
CA LYS A 658 -22.27 -19.33 -25.00
C LYS A 658 -21.30 -20.43 -24.54
N GLY A 659 -21.73 -21.28 -23.60
CA GLY A 659 -20.89 -22.34 -23.03
C GLY A 659 -19.75 -21.77 -22.19
N PHE A 660 -20.08 -20.99 -21.16
CA PHE A 660 -19.09 -20.40 -20.26
C PHE A 660 -18.31 -21.49 -19.53
N SER A 661 -16.98 -21.39 -19.57
CA SER A 661 -16.06 -22.19 -18.76
C SER A 661 -14.92 -21.32 -18.22
N MET A 662 -14.64 -21.44 -16.92
CA MET A 662 -13.56 -20.71 -16.26
C MET A 662 -12.91 -21.61 -15.21
N LEU A 663 -11.60 -21.85 -15.35
CA LEU A 663 -10.83 -22.59 -14.36
C LEU A 663 -10.61 -21.71 -13.13
N VAL A 664 -10.81 -22.28 -11.94
CA VAL A 664 -10.50 -21.60 -10.67
C VAL A 664 -9.00 -21.69 -10.40
N SER A 665 -8.29 -20.60 -10.65
CA SER A 665 -6.83 -20.51 -10.45
C SER A 665 -6.46 -19.99 -9.05
N GLN A 666 -7.18 -18.99 -8.56
CA GLN A 666 -6.98 -18.41 -7.22
C GLN A 666 -8.30 -18.26 -6.49
N LEU A 667 -8.25 -18.39 -5.17
CA LEU A 667 -9.40 -18.21 -4.30
C LEU A 667 -9.10 -17.13 -3.27
N ASP A 668 -9.98 -16.15 -3.20
CA ASP A 668 -9.97 -15.05 -2.24
C ASP A 668 -11.26 -15.09 -1.42
N ARG A 669 -11.23 -14.50 -0.22
CA ARG A 669 -12.45 -14.28 0.56
C ARG A 669 -12.56 -12.83 1.00
N LEU A 670 -13.43 -12.09 0.33
CA LEU A 670 -13.70 -10.70 0.65
C LEU A 670 -14.79 -10.61 1.74
N PRO A 671 -14.58 -9.84 2.83
CA PRO A 671 -15.55 -9.75 3.92
C PRO A 671 -16.97 -9.35 3.49
N ALA A 672 -17.10 -8.47 2.50
CA ALA A 672 -18.39 -7.99 1.99
C ALA A 672 -19.02 -8.90 0.92
N LEU A 673 -18.19 -9.52 0.06
CA LEU A 673 -18.65 -10.24 -1.13
C LEU A 673 -18.71 -11.76 -0.95
N GLY A 674 -17.96 -12.31 0.01
CA GLY A 674 -17.87 -13.75 0.26
C GLY A 674 -16.73 -14.40 -0.53
N PRO A 675 -16.83 -15.72 -0.82
CA PRO A 675 -15.83 -16.42 -1.62
C PRO A 675 -15.79 -15.84 -3.04
N THR A 676 -14.60 -15.41 -3.44
CA THR A 676 -14.29 -14.81 -4.73
C THR A 676 -13.25 -15.67 -5.40
N VAL A 677 -13.47 -16.06 -6.65
CA VAL A 677 -12.49 -16.85 -7.41
C VAL A 677 -11.96 -16.07 -8.58
N THR A 678 -10.66 -16.12 -8.77
CA THR A 678 -9.98 -15.48 -9.91
C THR A 678 -9.51 -16.56 -10.88
N GLY A 679 -9.74 -16.33 -12.16
CA GLY A 679 -9.31 -17.24 -13.23
C GLY A 679 -9.42 -16.61 -14.60
N LYS A 680 -8.80 -17.26 -15.59
CA LYS A 680 -8.97 -16.95 -17.02
C LYS A 680 -10.26 -17.59 -17.52
N VAL A 681 -11.13 -16.80 -18.14
CA VAL A 681 -12.31 -17.31 -18.83
C VAL A 681 -11.84 -18.03 -20.10
N HIS A 682 -12.06 -19.34 -20.16
CA HIS A 682 -11.59 -20.15 -21.28
C HIS A 682 -12.55 -20.08 -22.47
N SER A 683 -13.86 -20.13 -22.21
CA SER A 683 -14.89 -20.01 -23.24
C SER A 683 -16.13 -19.28 -22.76
N GLY A 684 -16.94 -18.79 -23.70
CA GLY A 684 -18.24 -18.18 -23.43
C GLY A 684 -18.16 -16.77 -22.81
N GLN A 685 -19.23 -16.38 -22.13
CA GLN A 685 -19.39 -15.09 -21.47
C GLN A 685 -20.29 -15.23 -20.25
N ILE A 686 -20.12 -14.36 -19.25
CA ILE A 686 -20.93 -14.41 -18.03
C ILE A 686 -21.31 -13.02 -17.53
N HIS A 687 -22.53 -12.89 -16.99
CA HIS A 687 -23.07 -11.65 -16.44
C HIS A 687 -23.36 -11.75 -14.95
N LYS A 688 -23.46 -10.60 -14.29
CA LYS A 688 -23.93 -10.49 -12.91
C LYS A 688 -25.35 -11.09 -12.78
N GLY A 689 -25.52 -12.00 -11.82
CA GLY A 689 -26.80 -12.67 -11.53
C GLY A 689 -27.01 -14.00 -12.26
N ASP A 690 -26.12 -14.39 -13.19
CA ASP A 690 -26.25 -15.66 -13.90
C ASP A 690 -26.06 -16.87 -12.98
N LYS A 691 -26.75 -17.97 -13.31
CA LYS A 691 -26.60 -19.25 -12.62
C LYS A 691 -25.32 -19.93 -13.08
N ILE A 692 -24.58 -20.49 -12.14
CA ILE A 692 -23.33 -21.21 -12.40
C ILE A 692 -23.32 -22.53 -11.65
N SER A 693 -22.65 -23.52 -12.23
CA SER A 693 -22.35 -24.80 -11.62
C SER A 693 -20.84 -24.98 -11.53
N CYS A 694 -20.37 -25.75 -10.56
CA CYS A 694 -18.97 -26.08 -10.38
C CYS A 694 -18.74 -27.56 -10.67
N LYS A 695 -17.75 -27.86 -11.50
CA LYS A 695 -17.36 -29.23 -11.84
C LYS A 695 -15.96 -29.57 -11.34
N ASN A 696 -15.80 -30.81 -10.89
CA ASN A 696 -14.48 -31.42 -10.69
C ASN A 696 -13.85 -31.83 -12.04
N LEU A 697 -12.58 -32.23 -12.00
CA LEU A 697 -11.85 -32.82 -13.13
C LEU A 697 -12.57 -34.03 -13.72
N ASP A 698 -13.21 -34.85 -12.88
CA ASP A 698 -14.00 -36.03 -13.30
C ASP A 698 -15.34 -35.67 -13.98
N GLY A 699 -15.67 -34.38 -14.08
CA GLY A 699 -16.90 -33.87 -14.70
C GLY A 699 -18.13 -33.88 -13.79
N GLU A 700 -17.99 -34.36 -12.56
CA GLU A 700 -19.06 -34.35 -11.55
C GLU A 700 -19.39 -32.94 -11.06
N VAL A 701 -20.68 -32.66 -10.85
CA VAL A 701 -21.16 -31.36 -10.36
C VAL A 701 -21.07 -31.35 -8.83
N VAL A 702 -20.17 -30.51 -8.30
CA VAL A 702 -19.91 -30.38 -6.86
C VAL A 702 -20.89 -29.44 -6.19
N GLY A 703 -21.31 -28.40 -6.92
CA GLY A 703 -22.18 -27.36 -6.38
C GLY A 703 -22.77 -26.49 -7.49
N SER A 704 -23.86 -25.80 -7.14
CA SER A 704 -24.49 -24.81 -8.01
C SER A 704 -24.84 -23.56 -7.23
N GLY A 705 -24.80 -22.41 -7.90
CA GLY A 705 -24.91 -21.10 -7.27
C GLY A 705 -25.23 -20.00 -8.27
N LYS A 706 -25.07 -18.76 -7.83
CA LYS A 706 -25.24 -17.57 -8.67
C LYS A 706 -24.05 -16.63 -8.56
N VAL A 707 -23.77 -15.93 -9.66
CA VAL A 707 -22.78 -14.85 -9.70
C VAL A 707 -23.33 -13.65 -8.97
N ARG A 708 -22.66 -13.26 -7.88
CA ARG A 708 -23.00 -12.07 -7.11
C ARG A 708 -22.42 -10.82 -7.74
N GLU A 709 -21.15 -10.87 -8.09
CA GLU A 709 -20.41 -9.74 -8.67
C GLU A 709 -19.22 -10.25 -9.46
N ILE A 710 -18.87 -9.54 -10.53
CA ILE A 710 -17.68 -9.77 -11.35
C ILE A 710 -16.81 -8.54 -11.17
N THR A 711 -15.55 -8.75 -10.83
CA THR A 711 -14.58 -7.67 -10.61
C THR A 711 -13.31 -7.94 -11.40
N VAL A 712 -12.63 -6.87 -11.80
CA VAL A 712 -11.32 -6.91 -12.42
C VAL A 712 -10.38 -6.05 -11.59
N VAL A 713 -9.14 -6.50 -11.42
CA VAL A 713 -8.10 -5.72 -10.75
C VAL A 713 -7.47 -4.79 -11.80
N GLN A 714 -7.67 -3.49 -11.65
CA GLN A 714 -7.07 -2.46 -12.50
C GLN A 714 -6.10 -1.62 -11.67
N GLY A 715 -4.81 -1.69 -12.01
CA GLY A 715 -3.74 -1.20 -11.14
C GLY A 715 -3.76 -1.92 -9.78
N VAL A 716 -4.21 -1.21 -8.74
CA VAL A 716 -4.29 -1.74 -7.35
C VAL A 716 -5.75 -1.90 -6.89
N SER A 717 -6.70 -1.26 -7.57
CA SER A 717 -8.12 -1.27 -7.20
C SER A 717 -8.91 -2.35 -7.93
N ARG A 718 -9.88 -2.94 -7.22
CA ARG A 718 -10.87 -3.84 -7.83
C ARG A 718 -12.05 -3.03 -8.34
N GLU A 719 -12.31 -3.10 -9.63
CA GLU A 719 -13.45 -2.43 -10.27
C GLU A 719 -14.50 -3.47 -10.69
N PRO A 720 -15.80 -3.23 -10.41
CA PRO A 720 -16.87 -4.11 -10.87
C PRO A 720 -17.08 -3.99 -12.38
N VAL A 721 -17.29 -5.12 -13.04
CA VAL A 721 -17.55 -5.22 -14.48
C VAL A 721 -18.89 -5.89 -14.72
N LYS A 722 -19.64 -5.44 -15.75
CA LYS A 722 -20.99 -5.97 -16.05
C LYS A 722 -20.97 -7.38 -16.64
N MET A 723 -19.96 -7.69 -17.45
CA MET A 723 -19.82 -8.94 -18.20
C MET A 723 -18.33 -9.29 -18.35
N ALA A 724 -18.00 -10.58 -18.29
CA ALA A 724 -16.68 -11.12 -18.65
C ALA A 724 -16.78 -12.00 -19.89
N LYS A 725 -15.79 -11.91 -20.80
CA LYS A 725 -15.72 -12.70 -22.04
C LYS A 725 -14.52 -13.66 -21.99
N ALA A 726 -14.49 -14.63 -22.90
CA ALA A 726 -13.34 -15.51 -23.10
C ALA A 726 -12.04 -14.69 -23.27
N GLY A 727 -10.96 -15.15 -22.63
CA GLY A 727 -9.66 -14.49 -22.58
C GLY A 727 -9.47 -13.50 -21.43
N ASP A 728 -10.55 -13.02 -20.80
CA ASP A 728 -10.44 -12.13 -19.64
C ASP A 728 -9.97 -12.89 -18.38
N ILE A 729 -9.10 -12.25 -17.59
CA ILE A 729 -8.80 -12.65 -16.21
C ILE A 729 -9.71 -11.84 -15.29
N VAL A 730 -10.64 -12.51 -14.61
CA VAL A 730 -11.66 -11.88 -13.77
C VAL A 730 -11.79 -12.56 -12.42
N SER A 731 -12.21 -11.79 -11.42
CA SER A 731 -12.57 -12.27 -10.09
C SER A 731 -14.10 -12.33 -9.95
N VAL A 732 -14.64 -13.55 -9.85
CA VAL A 732 -16.08 -13.84 -9.75
C VAL A 732 -16.44 -14.16 -8.29
N SER A 733 -17.33 -13.35 -7.70
CA SER A 733 -17.90 -13.63 -6.38
C SER A 733 -19.11 -14.56 -6.52
N VAL A 734 -19.08 -15.68 -5.78
CA VAL A 734 -20.07 -16.75 -5.91
C VAL A 734 -20.92 -16.88 -4.65
N THR A 735 -22.21 -17.18 -4.82
CA THR A 735 -23.15 -17.45 -3.73
C THR A 735 -23.74 -18.86 -3.85
N GLY A 736 -23.85 -19.56 -2.72
CA GLY A 736 -24.47 -20.89 -2.62
C GLY A 736 -23.47 -22.04 -2.45
N PHE A 737 -22.24 -21.90 -2.92
CA PHE A 737 -21.18 -22.89 -2.74
C PHE A 737 -19.81 -22.21 -2.66
N THR A 738 -18.83 -22.95 -2.14
CA THR A 738 -17.41 -22.53 -2.12
C THR A 738 -16.66 -23.40 -3.13
N PRO A 739 -16.31 -22.86 -4.32
CA PRO A 739 -15.44 -23.56 -5.26
C PRO A 739 -14.11 -23.91 -4.61
N ARG A 740 -13.46 -24.98 -5.08
CA ARG A 740 -12.07 -25.30 -4.76
C ARG A 740 -11.19 -25.01 -5.98
N TRP A 741 -9.89 -25.00 -5.74
CA TRP A 741 -8.87 -25.08 -6.79
C TRP A 741 -9.11 -26.28 -7.70
N THR A 742 -8.57 -26.23 -8.93
CA THR A 742 -8.72 -27.24 -10.00
C THR A 742 -10.15 -27.52 -10.48
N GLN A 743 -11.16 -26.93 -9.84
CA GLN A 743 -12.54 -26.99 -10.30
C GLN A 743 -12.81 -25.96 -11.40
N THR A 744 -13.75 -26.30 -12.27
CA THR A 744 -14.18 -25.41 -13.36
C THR A 744 -15.56 -24.86 -13.07
N LEU A 745 -15.70 -23.53 -13.12
CA LEU A 745 -17.00 -22.88 -13.15
C LEU A 745 -17.58 -22.98 -14.56
N VAL A 746 -18.80 -23.50 -14.66
CA VAL A 746 -19.53 -23.67 -15.92
C VAL A 746 -20.92 -23.06 -15.85
N SER A 747 -21.41 -22.53 -16.97
CA SER A 747 -22.80 -22.04 -17.07
C SER A 747 -23.81 -23.19 -17.02
N HIS A 748 -23.49 -24.33 -17.63
CA HIS A 748 -24.39 -25.47 -17.76
C HIS A 748 -23.67 -26.80 -17.47
N THR A 749 -24.41 -27.79 -16.93
CA THR A 749 -23.89 -29.12 -16.59
C THR A 749 -23.40 -29.94 -17.78
N LYS A 750 -23.68 -29.52 -19.01
CA LYS A 750 -23.19 -30.18 -20.24
C LYS A 750 -21.84 -29.65 -20.71
N VAL A 751 -21.39 -28.49 -20.23
CA VAL A 751 -20.07 -27.93 -20.57
C VAL A 751 -19.00 -28.82 -19.93
N PRO A 752 -17.98 -29.29 -20.68
CA PRO A 752 -16.89 -30.08 -20.12
C PRO A 752 -16.04 -29.24 -19.15
N PRO A 753 -15.44 -29.84 -18.11
CA PRO A 753 -14.46 -29.15 -17.27
C PRO A 753 -13.21 -28.80 -18.10
N VAL A 754 -12.52 -27.73 -17.73
CA VAL A 754 -11.23 -27.35 -18.33
C VAL A 754 -10.14 -28.27 -17.77
N GLU A 755 -9.28 -28.79 -18.64
CA GLU A 755 -8.14 -29.59 -18.21
C GLU A 755 -7.20 -28.75 -17.32
N CYS A 756 -6.84 -29.29 -16.17
CA CYS A 756 -5.92 -28.66 -15.23
C CYS A 756 -4.80 -29.65 -14.88
N GLN A 757 -3.59 -29.14 -14.73
CA GLN A 757 -2.50 -29.94 -14.18
C GLN A 757 -2.78 -30.25 -12.69
N PRO A 758 -2.49 -31.48 -12.23
CA PRO A 758 -2.66 -31.83 -10.83
C PRO A 758 -1.66 -31.06 -9.97
N ILE A 759 -2.11 -30.61 -8.79
CA ILE A 759 -1.27 -29.91 -7.83
C ILE A 759 -0.37 -30.93 -7.13
N ASP A 760 0.91 -30.60 -7.01
CA ASP A 760 1.87 -31.41 -6.25
C ASP A 760 1.37 -31.64 -4.81
N PRO A 761 1.35 -32.89 -4.31
CA PRO A 761 0.87 -33.21 -2.97
C PRO A 761 1.82 -32.66 -1.88
N PRO A 762 1.33 -32.43 -0.65
CA PRO A 762 2.18 -32.00 0.45
C PRO A 762 3.11 -33.14 0.91
N VAL A 763 4.39 -32.82 1.07
CA VAL A 763 5.45 -33.79 1.42
C VAL A 763 5.95 -33.65 2.87
N ILE A 764 5.79 -32.48 3.47
CA ILE A 764 6.23 -32.16 4.84
C ILE A 764 5.02 -31.85 5.74
N ALA A 765 5.09 -32.24 7.00
CA ALA A 765 4.10 -31.98 8.03
C ALA A 765 4.73 -31.40 9.30
N VAL A 766 4.11 -30.36 9.85
CA VAL A 766 4.45 -29.77 11.15
C VAL A 766 3.21 -29.80 12.04
N ARG A 767 3.34 -30.22 13.29
CA ARG A 767 2.23 -30.25 14.25
C ARG A 767 2.22 -28.96 15.06
N ALA A 768 1.11 -28.24 15.02
CA ALA A 768 0.83 -27.07 15.83
C ALA A 768 -0.09 -27.41 16.99
N ALA A 769 0.37 -27.11 18.20
CA ALA A 769 -0.35 -27.32 19.44
C ALA A 769 -0.43 -26.02 20.26
N VAL A 770 -1.29 -26.02 21.27
CA VAL A 770 -1.34 -24.93 22.27
C VAL A 770 0.02 -24.83 22.97
N ASN A 771 0.45 -23.60 23.24
CA ASN A 771 1.67 -23.35 24.00
C ASN A 771 1.52 -23.84 25.45
N ASP A 772 2.29 -24.86 25.81
CA ASP A 772 2.36 -25.49 27.13
C ASP A 772 3.60 -25.05 27.93
N SER A 773 4.24 -23.94 27.54
CA SER A 773 5.40 -23.40 28.26
C SER A 773 5.01 -22.60 29.51
N PRO A 774 5.92 -22.43 30.49
CA PRO A 774 5.70 -21.59 31.67
C PRO A 774 5.46 -20.10 31.35
N LEU A 775 5.78 -19.68 30.12
CA LEU A 775 5.63 -18.31 29.65
C LEU A 775 4.43 -18.16 28.69
N ALA A 776 3.59 -19.18 28.56
CA ALA A 776 2.40 -19.16 27.72
C ALA A 776 1.41 -18.07 28.18
N GLY A 777 0.80 -17.38 27.21
CA GLY A 777 -0.20 -16.34 27.40
C GLY A 777 0.34 -14.97 27.83
N LYS A 778 1.67 -14.77 27.80
CA LYS A 778 2.27 -13.45 28.11
C LYS A 778 2.34 -12.50 26.91
N ASP A 779 2.51 -13.02 25.69
CA ASP A 779 2.86 -12.21 24.51
C ASP A 779 1.75 -12.21 23.42
N GLY A 780 0.90 -13.23 23.38
CA GLY A 780 -0.11 -13.45 22.35
C GLY A 780 -1.54 -13.19 22.78
N LYS A 781 -2.35 -12.84 21.78
CA LYS A 781 -3.80 -12.63 21.92
C LYS A 781 -4.57 -13.93 21.71
N TYR A 782 -4.09 -14.78 20.81
CA TYR A 782 -4.77 -16.01 20.40
C TYR A 782 -3.95 -17.24 20.80
N ILE A 783 -4.42 -17.96 21.83
CA ILE A 783 -3.70 -19.09 22.44
C ILE A 783 -4.49 -20.41 22.27
N THR A 784 -5.82 -20.31 22.12
CA THR A 784 -6.71 -21.49 22.10
C THR A 784 -6.58 -22.28 20.81
N LEU A 785 -6.71 -23.61 20.91
CA LEU A 785 -6.70 -24.50 19.75
C LEU A 785 -7.79 -24.15 18.73
N ASN A 786 -9.00 -23.77 19.16
CA ASN A 786 -10.09 -23.41 18.25
C ASN A 786 -9.76 -22.19 17.39
N ALA A 787 -9.23 -21.11 17.99
CA ALA A 787 -8.84 -19.91 17.25
C ALA A 787 -7.72 -20.21 16.23
N MET A 788 -6.79 -21.11 16.58
CA MET A 788 -5.77 -21.60 15.63
C MET A 788 -6.40 -22.42 14.51
N GLY A 789 -7.31 -23.33 14.82
CA GLY A 789 -8.03 -24.16 13.86
C GLY A 789 -8.79 -23.33 12.83
N GLU A 790 -9.59 -22.35 13.28
CA GLU A 790 -10.32 -21.45 12.39
C GLU A 790 -9.40 -20.68 11.43
N ARG A 791 -8.22 -20.25 11.91
CA ARG A 791 -7.23 -19.55 11.08
C ARG A 791 -6.54 -20.47 10.08
N LEU A 792 -6.18 -21.68 10.50
CA LEU A 792 -5.54 -22.69 9.64
C LEU A 792 -6.51 -23.20 8.58
N GLU A 793 -7.78 -23.46 8.93
CA GLU A 793 -8.82 -23.84 7.97
C GLU A 793 -9.08 -22.74 6.95
N LYS A 794 -9.07 -21.47 7.39
CA LYS A 794 -9.18 -20.33 6.48
C LYS A 794 -8.00 -20.26 5.50
N GLU A 795 -6.79 -20.60 5.96
CA GLU A 795 -5.62 -20.67 5.08
C GLU A 795 -5.74 -21.80 4.08
N ALA A 796 -6.10 -23.01 4.54
CA ALA A 796 -6.24 -24.19 3.69
C ALA A 796 -7.25 -24.02 2.57
N LEU A 797 -8.28 -23.17 2.76
CA LEU A 797 -9.22 -22.82 1.71
C LEU A 797 -8.60 -21.95 0.60
N THR A 798 -7.61 -21.13 0.95
CA THR A 798 -6.98 -20.14 0.08
C THR A 798 -5.74 -20.72 -0.61
N ASN A 799 -4.94 -21.49 0.13
CA ASN A 799 -3.70 -22.08 -0.33
C ASN A 799 -3.86 -23.60 -0.53
N PRO A 800 -3.93 -24.08 -1.78
CA PRO A 800 -4.17 -25.50 -2.07
C PRO A 800 -2.99 -26.40 -1.73
N ALA A 801 -1.79 -25.83 -1.57
CA ALA A 801 -0.60 -26.57 -1.21
C ALA A 801 -0.50 -26.79 0.31
N ILE A 802 -1.49 -26.34 1.09
CA ILE A 802 -1.56 -26.55 2.54
C ILE A 802 -2.78 -27.40 2.88
N GLU A 803 -2.54 -28.53 3.52
CA GLU A 803 -3.60 -29.39 4.06
C GLU A 803 -3.55 -29.40 5.58
N ILE A 804 -4.72 -29.31 6.22
CA ILE A 804 -4.84 -29.29 7.68
C ILE A 804 -5.58 -30.55 8.12
N GLN A 805 -4.96 -31.33 9.00
CA GLN A 805 -5.59 -32.48 9.63
C GLN A 805 -5.67 -32.28 11.14
N GLN A 806 -6.88 -32.36 11.70
CA GLN A 806 -7.06 -32.35 13.14
C GLN A 806 -6.71 -33.72 13.74
N SER A 807 -5.96 -33.73 14.84
CA SER A 807 -5.67 -34.96 15.57
C SER A 807 -6.94 -35.62 16.13
N PRO A 808 -7.01 -36.96 16.22
CA PRO A 808 -8.18 -37.67 16.76
C PRO A 808 -8.54 -37.23 18.19
N ASN A 809 -7.52 -36.93 18.99
CA ASN A 809 -7.66 -36.51 20.39
C ASN A 809 -7.90 -35.00 20.55
N ARG A 810 -7.86 -34.23 19.45
CA ARG A 810 -7.97 -32.76 19.45
C ARG A 810 -6.91 -32.06 20.31
N ASP A 811 -5.69 -32.59 20.32
CA ASP A 811 -4.56 -32.02 21.05
C ASP A 811 -3.74 -31.04 20.18
N TYR A 812 -3.70 -31.31 18.87
CA TYR A 812 -2.94 -30.54 17.88
C TYR A 812 -3.59 -30.58 16.49
N PHE A 813 -3.16 -29.65 15.64
CA PHE A 813 -3.38 -29.67 14.19
C PHE A 813 -2.09 -30.05 13.48
N GLU A 814 -2.18 -30.99 12.54
CA GLU A 814 -1.10 -31.32 11.63
C GLU A 814 -1.24 -30.48 10.36
N ILE A 815 -0.27 -29.60 10.14
CA ILE A 815 -0.17 -28.69 9.00
C ILE A 815 0.76 -29.35 7.99
N ARG A 816 0.21 -29.77 6.85
CA ARG A 816 0.96 -30.40 5.76
C ARG A 816 1.18 -29.39 4.65
N GLY A 817 2.38 -29.34 4.09
CA GLY A 817 2.77 -28.43 3.03
C GLY A 817 3.85 -29.00 2.11
N ARG A 818 4.19 -28.27 1.06
CA ARG A 818 5.23 -28.67 0.08
C ARG A 818 6.65 -28.46 0.63
N GLY A 819 6.89 -27.39 1.40
CA GLY A 819 8.23 -26.99 1.80
C GLY A 819 8.31 -26.35 3.18
N GLU A 820 9.51 -26.39 3.77
CA GLU A 820 9.80 -25.76 5.08
C GLU A 820 9.55 -24.24 5.05
N MET A 821 9.90 -23.56 3.95
CA MET A 821 9.70 -22.11 3.82
C MET A 821 8.22 -21.74 3.72
N GLN A 822 7.42 -22.54 3.00
CA GLN A 822 5.99 -22.32 2.86
C GLN A 822 5.30 -22.39 4.24
N LEU A 823 5.62 -23.41 5.04
CA LEU A 823 5.11 -23.55 6.40
C LEU A 823 5.64 -22.45 7.31
N GLY A 824 6.92 -22.09 7.20
CA GLY A 824 7.55 -20.99 7.92
C GLY A 824 6.83 -19.65 7.70
N ILE A 825 6.44 -19.34 6.46
CA ILE A 825 5.70 -18.10 6.14
C ILE A 825 4.32 -18.09 6.80
N LEU A 826 3.56 -19.19 6.72
CA LEU A 826 2.25 -19.28 7.38
C LEU A 826 2.37 -19.07 8.89
N ILE A 827 3.31 -19.75 9.52
CA ILE A 827 3.54 -19.65 10.97
C ILE A 827 3.97 -18.22 11.34
N GLU A 828 4.82 -17.59 10.54
CA GLU A 828 5.27 -16.21 10.76
C GLU A 828 4.13 -15.20 10.58
N GLU A 829 3.23 -15.40 9.62
CA GLU A 829 2.00 -14.60 9.48
C GLU A 829 1.14 -14.73 10.74
N MET A 830 0.88 -15.95 11.20
CA MET A 830 0.13 -16.18 12.43
C MET A 830 0.82 -15.56 13.65
N ARG A 831 2.16 -15.63 13.73
CA ARG A 831 2.95 -15.00 14.79
C ARG A 831 2.73 -13.49 14.83
N ARG A 832 2.73 -12.82 13.68
CA ARG A 832 2.48 -11.37 13.54
C ARG A 832 1.03 -10.99 13.83
N GLU A 833 0.08 -11.86 13.49
CA GLU A 833 -1.34 -11.69 13.82
C GLU A 833 -1.62 -11.78 15.34
N GLY A 834 -0.66 -12.26 16.12
CA GLY A 834 -0.76 -12.34 17.58
C GLY A 834 -1.01 -13.75 18.13
N TYR A 835 -0.80 -14.80 17.33
CA TYR A 835 -0.96 -16.19 17.76
C TYR A 835 0.25 -16.68 18.56
N GLU A 836 -0.03 -17.48 19.58
CA GLU A 836 0.96 -18.25 20.33
C GLU A 836 0.75 -19.74 20.10
N MET A 837 1.82 -20.44 19.72
CA MET A 837 1.76 -21.86 19.41
C MET A 837 3.07 -22.58 19.73
N SER A 838 2.96 -23.88 19.96
CA SER A 838 4.10 -24.80 20.01
C SER A 838 4.09 -25.67 18.76
N LEU A 839 5.24 -25.76 18.11
CA LEU A 839 5.44 -26.52 16.88
C LEU A 839 6.34 -27.73 17.11
N SER A 840 6.02 -28.85 16.46
CA SER A 840 6.92 -30.00 16.35
C SER A 840 7.99 -29.76 15.29
N PRO A 841 9.07 -30.56 15.25
CA PRO A 841 9.95 -30.59 14.09
C PRO A 841 9.18 -30.99 12.83
N PRO A 842 9.65 -30.55 11.65
CA PRO A 842 9.11 -31.01 10.38
C PRO A 842 9.31 -32.52 10.24
N SER A 843 8.26 -33.19 9.82
CA SER A 843 8.23 -34.63 9.60
C SER A 843 7.69 -34.93 8.20
N VAL A 844 8.06 -36.06 7.63
CA VAL A 844 7.59 -36.44 6.29
C VAL A 844 6.16 -36.98 6.38
N VAL A 845 5.32 -36.62 5.41
CA VAL A 845 3.98 -37.19 5.27
C VAL A 845 4.11 -38.65 4.83
N LYS A 846 3.73 -39.57 5.73
CA LYS A 846 3.76 -41.01 5.47
C LYS A 846 2.37 -41.51 5.06
N GLN A 847 2.31 -42.40 4.09
CA GLN A 847 1.07 -43.08 3.68
C GLN A 847 1.21 -44.58 3.91
N GLN A 848 0.09 -45.25 4.20
CA GLN A 848 0.05 -46.72 4.23
C GLN A 848 -0.29 -47.20 2.82
N GLY A 849 0.58 -48.03 2.24
CA GLY A 849 0.30 -48.72 0.98
C GLY A 849 -0.78 -49.79 1.14
N GLU A 850 -1.28 -50.31 0.03
CA GLU A 850 -2.31 -51.36 -0.01
C GLU A 850 -1.87 -52.64 0.74
N ASP A 851 -0.55 -52.90 0.76
CA ASP A 851 0.07 -54.04 1.44
C ASP A 851 0.40 -53.79 2.93
N GLY A 852 0.02 -52.63 3.49
CA GLY A 852 0.36 -52.23 4.85
C GLY A 852 1.80 -51.73 5.04
N THR A 853 2.58 -51.61 3.96
CA THR A 853 3.92 -51.01 3.97
C THR A 853 3.83 -49.49 4.15
N VAL A 854 4.76 -48.92 4.90
CA VAL A 854 4.85 -47.47 5.09
C VAL A 854 5.57 -46.86 3.89
N MET A 855 4.85 -46.05 3.13
CA MET A 855 5.32 -45.34 1.96
C MET A 855 5.70 -43.91 2.33
N GLU A 856 6.76 -43.40 1.72
CA GLU A 856 7.21 -42.02 1.84
C GLU A 856 7.44 -41.38 0.46
N PRO A 857 7.32 -40.05 0.35
CA PRO A 857 7.56 -39.31 -0.87
C PRO A 857 9.05 -39.30 -1.26
N TRP A 858 9.31 -39.62 -2.53
CA TRP A 858 10.61 -39.48 -3.17
C TRP A 858 10.59 -38.30 -4.14
N GLU A 859 11.68 -37.55 -4.12
CA GLU A 859 11.85 -36.33 -4.90
C GLU A 859 13.04 -36.47 -5.87
N ASP A 860 12.86 -35.90 -7.06
CA ASP A 860 13.94 -35.61 -7.99
C ASP A 860 14.58 -34.28 -7.57
N VAL A 861 15.86 -34.32 -7.21
CA VAL A 861 16.58 -33.20 -6.63
C VAL A 861 17.73 -32.79 -7.54
N GLN A 862 17.83 -31.50 -7.82
CA GLN A 862 18.94 -30.89 -8.51
C GLN A 862 19.67 -29.95 -7.55
N ILE A 863 20.96 -30.24 -7.33
CA ILE A 863 21.84 -29.42 -6.51
C ILE A 863 22.88 -28.75 -7.42
N GLU A 864 22.91 -27.41 -7.43
CA GLU A 864 23.97 -26.65 -8.11
C GLU A 864 24.91 -26.07 -7.06
N VAL A 865 26.21 -26.39 -7.18
CA VAL A 865 27.27 -25.89 -6.30
C VAL A 865 28.52 -25.59 -7.10
N ASP A 866 29.42 -24.80 -6.51
CA ASP A 866 30.76 -24.63 -7.08
C ASP A 866 31.53 -25.97 -7.00
N MET A 867 32.39 -26.22 -7.99
CA MET A 867 33.11 -27.49 -8.15
C MET A 867 33.91 -27.90 -6.89
N SER A 868 34.37 -26.93 -6.10
CA SER A 868 35.07 -27.15 -4.82
C SER A 868 34.21 -27.86 -3.76
N HIS A 869 32.90 -27.67 -3.79
CA HIS A 869 31.96 -28.20 -2.80
C HIS A 869 31.24 -29.47 -3.26
N GLY A 870 31.32 -29.82 -4.54
CA GLY A 870 30.59 -30.95 -5.12
C GLY A 870 30.89 -32.31 -4.47
N SER A 871 32.16 -32.58 -4.15
CA SER A 871 32.55 -33.83 -3.47
C SER A 871 31.93 -33.96 -2.08
N LEU A 872 31.87 -32.87 -1.32
CA LEU A 872 31.29 -32.83 0.02
C LEU A 872 29.77 -33.04 0.00
N VAL A 873 29.09 -32.43 -0.98
CA VAL A 873 27.66 -32.65 -1.20
C VAL A 873 27.39 -34.11 -1.57
N MET A 874 28.18 -34.68 -2.48
CA MET A 874 28.07 -36.09 -2.89
C MET A 874 28.25 -37.05 -1.73
N GLU A 875 29.27 -36.87 -0.90
CA GLU A 875 29.52 -37.71 0.28
C GLU A 875 28.32 -37.67 1.25
N ARG A 876 27.81 -36.47 1.55
CA ARG A 876 26.68 -36.30 2.47
C ARG A 876 25.38 -36.88 1.92
N MET A 877 25.10 -36.67 0.62
CA MET A 877 23.90 -37.21 -0.02
C MET A 877 23.94 -38.73 -0.14
N SER A 878 25.11 -39.30 -0.42
CA SER A 878 25.31 -40.76 -0.42
C SER A 878 25.09 -41.36 0.96
N GLY A 879 25.61 -40.71 2.02
CA GLY A 879 25.38 -41.11 3.41
C GLY A 879 23.91 -41.05 3.86
N ARG A 880 23.09 -40.25 3.16
CA ARG A 880 21.63 -40.14 3.37
C ARG A 880 20.82 -41.07 2.44
N GLY A 881 21.47 -41.97 1.72
CA GLY A 881 20.81 -42.97 0.87
C GLY A 881 20.24 -42.40 -0.44
N ALA A 882 20.72 -41.23 -0.89
CA ALA A 882 20.33 -40.68 -2.18
C ALA A 882 20.96 -41.46 -3.34
N LYS A 883 20.21 -41.61 -4.43
CA LYS A 883 20.66 -42.24 -5.66
C LYS A 883 21.03 -41.16 -6.68
N VAL A 884 22.32 -41.03 -6.98
CA VAL A 884 22.81 -40.08 -7.99
C VAL A 884 22.40 -40.56 -9.38
N LEU A 885 21.75 -39.69 -10.15
CA LEU A 885 21.30 -39.96 -11.51
C LEU A 885 22.30 -39.45 -12.55
N ASP A 886 22.66 -38.18 -12.44
CA ASP A 886 23.47 -37.48 -13.42
C ASP A 886 24.29 -36.38 -12.76
N MET A 887 25.42 -36.04 -13.37
CA MET A 887 26.34 -35.02 -12.88
C MET A 887 26.94 -34.28 -14.06
N ASN A 888 26.52 -33.04 -14.23
CA ASN A 888 27.01 -32.17 -15.30
C ASN A 888 27.87 -31.07 -14.71
N THR A 889 29.01 -30.83 -15.33
CA THR A 889 29.92 -29.74 -14.95
C THR A 889 29.97 -28.75 -16.10
N VAL A 890 29.59 -27.51 -15.83
CA VAL A 890 29.60 -26.41 -16.80
C VAL A 890 30.42 -25.29 -16.20
N GLY A 891 31.62 -25.06 -16.74
CA GLY A 891 32.59 -24.10 -16.18
C GLY A 891 33.00 -24.48 -14.75
N GLU A 892 32.91 -23.53 -13.83
CA GLU A 892 33.23 -23.72 -12.40
C GLU A 892 32.05 -24.25 -11.56
N ARG A 893 30.87 -24.43 -12.18
CA ARG A 893 29.68 -24.94 -11.49
C ARG A 893 29.40 -26.39 -11.84
N GLN A 894 28.97 -27.11 -10.81
CA GLN A 894 28.61 -28.51 -10.87
C GLN A 894 27.13 -28.67 -10.50
N THR A 895 26.38 -29.27 -11.42
CA THR A 895 24.97 -29.62 -11.25
C THR A 895 24.86 -31.11 -11.03
N ILE A 896 24.37 -31.49 -9.85
CA ILE A 896 24.21 -32.88 -9.42
C ILE A 896 22.71 -33.18 -9.39
N ARG A 897 22.26 -34.13 -10.20
CA ARG A 897 20.89 -34.66 -10.18
C ARG A 897 20.84 -35.97 -9.42
N LEU A 898 19.93 -36.08 -8.46
CA LEU A 898 19.79 -37.23 -7.58
C LEU A 898 18.32 -37.48 -7.23
N GLU A 899 17.99 -38.73 -6.95
CA GLU A 899 16.73 -39.15 -6.34
C GLU A 899 16.95 -39.36 -4.84
N ALA A 900 16.11 -38.75 -4.00
CA ALA A 900 16.20 -38.93 -2.56
C ALA A 900 14.80 -39.01 -1.93
N ALA A 901 14.71 -39.75 -0.83
CA ALA A 901 13.55 -39.68 0.05
C ALA A 901 13.47 -38.29 0.69
N THR A 902 12.26 -37.76 0.86
CA THR A 902 12.03 -36.43 1.48
C THR A 902 12.66 -36.33 2.88
N SER A 903 12.67 -37.43 3.64
CA SER A 903 13.29 -37.50 4.97
C SER A 903 14.80 -37.24 4.94
N SER A 904 15.44 -37.61 3.84
CA SER A 904 16.86 -37.39 3.61
C SER A 904 17.17 -35.96 3.19
N LEU A 905 16.17 -35.17 2.77
CA LEU A 905 16.32 -33.78 2.36
C LEU A 905 16.10 -32.78 3.51
N LEU A 906 15.48 -33.21 4.61
CA LEU A 906 15.25 -32.36 5.78
C LEU A 906 16.56 -31.73 6.29
N GLY A 907 16.53 -30.41 6.50
CA GLY A 907 17.68 -29.60 6.91
C GLY A 907 18.83 -29.47 5.89
N LEU A 908 18.71 -30.04 4.68
CA LEU A 908 19.76 -29.98 3.66
C LEU A 908 20.01 -28.54 3.20
N ARG A 909 18.95 -27.74 3.03
CA ARG A 909 19.04 -26.36 2.53
C ARG A 909 19.82 -25.45 3.49
N SER A 910 19.50 -25.52 4.79
CA SER A 910 20.21 -24.77 5.83
C SER A 910 21.70 -25.14 5.87
N TRP A 911 22.01 -26.44 5.79
CA TRP A 911 23.39 -26.92 5.75
C TRP A 911 24.14 -26.48 4.49
N LEU A 912 23.51 -26.58 3.32
CA LEU A 912 24.13 -26.19 2.06
C LEU A 912 24.46 -24.70 2.07
N LYS A 913 23.55 -23.86 2.58
CA LYS A 913 23.77 -22.42 2.73
C LYS A 913 24.96 -22.11 3.64
N GLU A 914 25.12 -22.86 4.74
CA GLU A 914 26.26 -22.70 5.66
C GLU A 914 27.59 -23.09 5.00
N VAL A 915 27.64 -24.24 4.33
CA VAL A 915 28.87 -24.78 3.73
C VAL A 915 29.33 -23.99 2.50
N THR A 916 28.39 -23.58 1.66
CA THR A 916 28.68 -22.88 0.40
C THR A 916 28.74 -21.36 0.57
N GLY A 917 28.54 -20.85 1.79
CA GLY A 917 28.36 -19.41 2.01
C GLY A 917 27.14 -18.84 1.28
N GLY A 918 26.18 -19.69 0.89
CA GLY A 918 24.96 -19.34 0.18
C GLY A 918 25.03 -19.41 -1.35
N THR A 919 26.14 -19.88 -1.94
CA THR A 919 26.23 -20.06 -3.41
C THR A 919 25.52 -21.32 -3.89
N GLY A 920 25.38 -22.32 -3.02
CA GLY A 920 24.72 -23.59 -3.32
C GLY A 920 23.21 -23.47 -3.36
N THR A 921 22.59 -24.10 -4.37
CA THR A 921 21.14 -24.09 -4.56
C THR A 921 20.60 -25.51 -4.67
N VAL A 922 19.40 -25.72 -4.12
CA VAL A 922 18.68 -27.00 -4.18
C VAL A 922 17.31 -26.74 -4.77
N VAL A 923 16.97 -27.48 -5.81
CA VAL A 923 15.63 -27.56 -6.37
C VAL A 923 15.17 -29.00 -6.20
N SER A 924 13.94 -29.19 -5.73
CA SER A 924 13.36 -30.51 -5.56
C SER A 924 11.93 -30.55 -6.08
N ASP A 925 11.61 -31.63 -6.79
CA ASP A 925 10.29 -31.89 -7.36
C ASP A 925 9.80 -33.27 -6.94
N PHE A 926 8.52 -33.36 -6.59
CA PHE A 926 7.89 -34.62 -6.22
C PHE A 926 7.85 -35.57 -7.42
N LYS A 927 8.29 -36.82 -7.21
CA LYS A 927 8.29 -37.85 -8.24
C LYS A 927 7.19 -38.87 -8.00
N GLU A 928 7.29 -39.61 -6.89
CA GLU A 928 6.37 -40.69 -6.55
C GLU A 928 6.50 -41.11 -5.08
N MET A 929 5.54 -41.90 -4.60
CA MET A 929 5.60 -42.54 -3.29
C MET A 929 6.31 -43.89 -3.42
N ARG A 930 7.35 -44.13 -2.59
CA ARG A 930 8.05 -45.44 -2.52
C ARG A 930 8.12 -45.94 -1.07
N PRO A 931 8.44 -47.23 -0.84
CA PRO A 931 8.66 -47.73 0.51
C PRO A 931 9.73 -46.93 1.24
N GLN A 932 9.57 -46.79 2.56
CA GLN A 932 10.48 -46.03 3.40
C GLN A 932 11.95 -46.47 3.22
N GLY A 933 12.80 -45.52 2.86
CA GLY A 933 14.24 -45.67 2.72
C GLY A 933 14.97 -45.72 4.07
N PRO A 934 16.31 -45.89 4.04
CA PRO A 934 17.11 -45.94 5.25
C PRO A 934 17.03 -44.61 6.01
N PRO A 935 16.92 -44.63 7.35
CA PRO A 935 16.86 -43.41 8.15
C PRO A 935 18.16 -42.61 8.00
N ALA A 936 18.03 -41.33 7.64
CA ALA A 936 19.19 -40.46 7.51
C ALA A 936 19.93 -40.30 8.86
N PRO A 937 21.27 -40.34 8.87
CA PRO A 937 22.06 -40.11 10.08
C PRO A 937 21.85 -38.68 10.62
N ARG A 938 21.71 -38.56 11.94
CA ARG A 938 21.55 -37.27 12.64
C ARG A 938 22.92 -36.70 12.99
N ASP A 939 23.45 -35.84 12.13
CA ASP A 939 24.70 -35.10 12.37
C ASP A 939 24.40 -33.72 12.98
N ARG A 940 23.87 -33.66 14.20
CA ARG A 940 23.71 -32.40 14.94
C ARG A 940 24.48 -32.44 16.26
N SER A 941 25.11 -31.32 16.60
CA SER A 941 25.67 -31.08 17.93
C SER A 941 24.58 -31.09 19.02
N GLY A 942 25.00 -31.37 20.25
CA GLY A 942 24.11 -31.30 21.42
C GLY A 942 23.69 -29.86 21.73
N VAL A 943 22.70 -29.69 22.61
CA VAL A 943 22.18 -28.38 23.01
C VAL A 943 22.48 -28.00 24.44
N LEU A 944 22.58 -26.68 24.67
CA LEU A 944 22.65 -26.06 25.98
C LEU A 944 21.24 -25.73 26.47
N ILE A 945 20.89 -26.25 27.63
CA ILE A 945 19.50 -26.26 28.14
C ILE A 945 19.45 -25.55 29.49
N ALA A 946 18.51 -24.64 29.65
CA ALA A 946 18.32 -23.90 30.89
C ALA A 946 17.72 -24.82 31.96
N ASN A 947 18.29 -24.78 33.17
CA ASN A 947 17.81 -25.59 34.29
C ASN A 947 16.83 -24.83 35.22
N THR A 948 16.86 -23.50 35.22
CA THR A 948 16.10 -22.67 36.17
C THR A 948 15.35 -21.55 35.46
N ALA A 949 14.22 -21.15 36.03
CA ALA A 949 13.50 -19.96 35.57
C ALA A 949 14.13 -18.67 36.10
N GLY A 950 14.18 -17.63 35.26
CA GLY A 950 14.66 -16.31 35.64
C GLY A 950 15.14 -15.49 34.44
N ILE A 951 15.90 -14.42 34.68
CA ILE A 951 16.44 -13.54 33.64
C ILE A 951 17.88 -13.96 33.34
N ALA A 952 18.22 -14.12 32.05
CA ALA A 952 19.57 -14.47 31.62
C ALA A 952 20.57 -13.35 31.94
N THR A 953 21.62 -13.67 32.69
CA THR A 953 22.65 -12.69 33.10
C THR A 953 23.90 -12.77 32.23
N ASN A 954 24.54 -11.63 31.94
CA ASN A 954 25.77 -11.58 31.14
C ASN A 954 26.88 -12.50 31.68
N VAL A 955 27.04 -12.56 33.00
CA VAL A 955 28.07 -13.37 33.68
C VAL A 955 27.89 -14.86 33.38
N ASP A 956 26.67 -15.37 33.43
CA ASP A 956 26.41 -16.79 33.18
C ASP A 956 26.40 -17.11 31.68
N LEU A 957 25.91 -16.19 30.84
CA LEU A 957 26.03 -16.31 29.39
C LEU A 957 27.50 -16.36 28.95
N GLY A 958 28.37 -15.52 29.51
CA GLY A 958 29.81 -15.54 29.22
C GLY A 958 30.50 -16.85 29.60
N LYS A 959 30.01 -17.56 30.64
CA LYS A 959 30.49 -18.91 30.98
C LYS A 959 29.99 -19.94 29.97
N ALA A 960 28.71 -19.87 29.61
CA ALA A 960 28.11 -20.79 28.66
C ALA A 960 28.65 -20.62 27.23
N ALA A 961 29.03 -19.40 26.84
CA ALA A 961 29.66 -19.10 25.55
C ALA A 961 30.98 -19.85 25.32
N ARG A 962 31.66 -20.30 26.38
CA ARG A 962 32.85 -21.15 26.26
C ARG A 962 32.52 -22.60 25.89
N MET A 963 31.29 -23.03 26.16
CA MET A 963 30.81 -24.39 25.91
C MET A 963 30.23 -24.52 24.49
N GLY A 964 29.77 -23.41 23.90
CA GLY A 964 29.40 -23.35 22.51
C GLY A 964 28.69 -22.04 22.13
N LYS A 965 27.95 -22.07 21.01
CA LYS A 965 27.32 -20.88 20.42
C LYS A 965 26.00 -20.58 21.13
N LEU A 966 25.75 -19.33 21.47
CA LEU A 966 24.52 -18.91 22.16
C LEU A 966 23.43 -18.47 21.16
N PHE A 967 22.17 -18.65 21.53
CA PHE A 967 20.99 -18.20 20.78
C PHE A 967 20.25 -17.06 21.45
N ILE A 968 20.54 -16.78 22.73
CA ILE A 968 19.82 -15.77 23.53
C ILE A 968 20.73 -14.61 23.95
N ASN A 969 20.17 -13.41 23.95
CA ASN A 969 20.75 -12.20 24.51
C ASN A 969 20.54 -12.10 26.03
N GLU A 970 21.32 -11.22 26.65
CA GLU A 970 21.13 -10.79 28.04
C GLU A 970 19.74 -10.18 28.25
N GLY A 971 19.18 -10.37 29.45
CA GLY A 971 17.90 -9.76 29.84
C GLY A 971 16.66 -10.55 29.41
N MET A 972 16.82 -11.65 28.64
CA MET A 972 15.69 -12.51 28.28
C MET A 972 15.23 -13.40 29.44
N GLU A 973 13.91 -13.54 29.58
CA GLU A 973 13.31 -14.52 30.49
C GLU A 973 13.52 -15.94 29.96
N VAL A 974 14.04 -16.82 30.81
CA VAL A 974 14.29 -18.22 30.54
C VAL A 974 13.56 -19.12 31.54
N TYR A 975 13.33 -20.38 31.17
CA TYR A 975 12.66 -21.38 32.01
C TYR A 975 13.30 -22.77 31.85
N PRO A 976 13.08 -23.71 32.80
CA PRO A 976 13.65 -25.05 32.73
C PRO A 976 13.26 -25.77 31.44
N GLY A 977 14.23 -26.36 30.75
CA GLY A 977 14.04 -27.07 29.48
C GLY A 977 14.09 -26.18 28.23
N MET A 978 14.24 -24.86 28.37
CA MET A 978 14.48 -23.93 27.26
C MET A 978 15.89 -24.12 26.69
N ILE A 979 16.02 -24.23 25.37
CA ILE A 979 17.30 -24.32 24.67
C ILE A 979 17.81 -22.91 24.42
N PHE A 980 19.04 -22.63 24.87
CA PHE A 980 19.62 -21.29 24.78
C PHE A 980 20.94 -21.23 23.99
N GLY A 981 21.43 -22.38 23.52
CA GLY A 981 22.63 -22.45 22.70
C GLY A 981 22.91 -23.85 22.15
N GLU A 982 23.88 -23.92 21.26
CA GLU A 982 24.47 -25.14 20.72
C GLU A 982 25.76 -25.47 21.45
N ASN A 983 25.96 -26.74 21.80
CA ASN A 983 27.18 -27.23 22.42
C ASN A 983 28.24 -27.56 21.36
N ASN A 984 29.52 -27.38 21.68
CA ASN A 984 30.62 -27.83 20.81
C ASN A 984 30.76 -29.37 20.73
N GLY A 985 30.14 -30.10 21.67
CA GLY A 985 30.08 -31.56 21.67
C GLY A 985 28.73 -32.13 21.24
N MET A 986 28.65 -33.45 21.12
CA MET A 986 27.43 -34.18 20.73
C MET A 986 26.39 -34.31 21.86
N ASN A 987 26.76 -34.06 23.11
CA ASN A 987 25.88 -34.30 24.26
C ASN A 987 25.12 -33.03 24.68
N ASP A 988 23.89 -33.20 25.15
CA ASP A 988 23.09 -32.12 25.75
C ASP A 988 23.58 -31.78 27.16
N ILE A 989 23.63 -30.49 27.51
CA ILE A 989 24.10 -30.02 28.81
C ILE A 989 23.10 -29.06 29.45
N ASP A 990 22.59 -29.43 30.63
CA ASP A 990 21.78 -28.57 31.47
C ASP A 990 22.66 -27.60 32.27
N THR A 991 22.48 -26.29 32.06
CA THR A 991 23.24 -25.24 32.73
C THR A 991 22.30 -24.18 33.31
N ASN A 992 22.66 -23.62 34.45
CA ASN A 992 21.93 -22.50 35.05
C ASN A 992 22.54 -21.17 34.57
N ILE A 993 21.68 -20.36 33.93
CA ILE A 993 22.00 -19.07 33.32
C ILE A 993 21.28 -17.87 33.97
N ALA A 994 20.49 -18.11 35.03
CA ALA A 994 19.65 -17.11 35.68
C ALA A 994 20.02 -16.92 37.16
N ARG A 995 21.29 -17.11 37.53
CA ARG A 995 21.72 -16.93 38.93
C ARG A 995 21.82 -15.44 39.26
N LYS A 996 21.33 -15.07 40.44
CA LYS A 996 21.63 -13.76 41.03
C LYS A 996 23.09 -13.78 41.51
N HIS A 997 23.94 -12.94 40.93
CA HIS A 997 25.31 -12.73 41.39
C HIS A 997 25.36 -11.47 42.25
N ASP A 998 25.78 -11.61 43.51
CA ASP A 998 25.97 -10.49 44.42
C ASP A 998 27.36 -9.86 44.18
N GLY A 999 27.43 -8.90 43.24
CA GLY A 999 28.64 -8.10 43.00
C GLY A 999 28.83 -7.65 41.56
N TYR A 1000 29.44 -6.47 41.38
CA TYR A 1000 29.88 -5.95 40.08
C TYR A 1000 31.07 -6.77 39.57
N GLN A 1001 30.81 -7.85 38.83
CA GLN A 1001 31.85 -8.55 38.06
C GLN A 1001 31.85 -8.01 36.63
N SER A 1002 33.00 -7.54 36.14
CA SER A 1002 33.14 -7.15 34.72
C SER A 1002 32.95 -8.38 33.84
N ALA A 1003 31.86 -8.44 33.08
CA ALA A 1003 31.63 -9.52 32.15
C ALA A 1003 32.68 -9.47 31.03
N ALA A 1004 33.29 -10.62 30.71
CA ALA A 1004 34.10 -10.76 29.52
C ALA A 1004 33.17 -10.68 28.30
N GLY A 1005 33.50 -9.86 27.31
CA GLY A 1005 32.76 -9.81 26.05
C GLY A 1005 32.76 -11.19 25.38
N PHE A 1006 31.59 -11.70 25.04
CA PHE A 1006 31.41 -12.92 24.27
C PHE A 1006 30.87 -12.59 22.87
N ALA A 1007 31.01 -13.54 21.95
CA ALA A 1007 30.50 -13.37 20.59
C ALA A 1007 28.98 -13.13 20.60
N PRO A 1008 28.45 -12.24 19.75
CA PRO A 1008 27.02 -11.97 19.70
C PRO A 1008 26.23 -13.28 19.47
N PRO A 1009 25.13 -13.50 20.21
CA PRO A 1009 24.26 -14.65 20.01
C PRO A 1009 23.73 -14.73 18.57
N ILE A 1010 23.60 -15.95 18.07
CA ILE A 1010 23.04 -16.23 16.74
C ILE A 1010 21.53 -16.42 16.92
N GLU A 1011 20.76 -15.35 16.69
CA GLU A 1011 19.31 -15.43 16.66
C GLU A 1011 18.86 -16.24 15.45
N LYS A 1012 18.28 -17.43 15.69
CA LYS A 1012 17.74 -18.27 14.63
C LYS A 1012 16.39 -17.71 14.18
N ARG A 1013 16.24 -17.54 12.86
CA ARG A 1013 14.93 -17.27 12.27
C ARG A 1013 14.03 -18.49 12.40
N LEU A 1014 12.73 -18.31 12.23
CA LEU A 1014 11.75 -19.39 12.37
C LEU A 1014 12.07 -20.63 11.53
N GLU A 1015 12.42 -20.47 10.25
CA GLU A 1015 12.78 -21.57 9.34
C GLU A 1015 14.05 -22.29 9.76
N GLU A 1016 15.07 -21.52 10.15
CA GLU A 1016 16.32 -22.07 10.67
C GLU A 1016 16.08 -22.84 11.97
N ALA A 1017 15.21 -22.34 12.84
CA ALA A 1017 14.83 -23.02 14.06
C ALA A 1017 14.00 -24.29 13.78
N LEU A 1018 13.04 -24.25 12.85
CA LEU A 1018 12.27 -25.42 12.42
C LEU A 1018 13.15 -26.52 11.82
N SER A 1019 14.09 -26.15 10.96
CA SER A 1019 15.06 -27.09 10.36
C SER A 1019 16.09 -27.60 11.38
N TYR A 1020 16.30 -26.88 12.49
CA TYR A 1020 17.25 -27.24 13.52
C TYR A 1020 16.68 -28.23 14.54
N ILE A 1021 15.43 -28.08 14.98
CA ILE A 1021 14.84 -28.87 16.08
C ILE A 1021 14.70 -30.36 15.77
N VAL A 1022 14.80 -31.20 16.81
CA VAL A 1022 14.72 -32.68 16.73
C VAL A 1022 13.42 -33.19 17.39
N GLU A 1023 13.10 -34.48 17.22
CA GLU A 1023 11.87 -35.13 17.75
C GLU A 1023 11.64 -34.98 19.26
N ASP A 1024 12.69 -34.84 20.07
CA ASP A 1024 12.60 -34.61 21.51
C ASP A 1024 12.50 -33.11 21.88
N GLU A 1025 12.33 -32.25 20.87
CA GLU A 1025 12.31 -30.80 20.97
C GLU A 1025 11.03 -30.23 20.38
N LYS A 1026 10.71 -28.99 20.76
CA LYS A 1026 9.59 -28.21 20.26
C LYS A 1026 10.06 -26.77 20.03
N LEU A 1027 9.43 -26.11 19.07
CA LEU A 1027 9.61 -24.69 18.82
C LEU A 1027 8.43 -23.91 19.37
N GLU A 1028 8.68 -23.06 20.35
CA GLU A 1028 7.71 -22.11 20.86
C GLU A 1028 7.75 -20.83 20.03
N VAL A 1029 6.60 -20.47 19.45
CA VAL A 1029 6.45 -19.30 18.57
C VAL A 1029 5.44 -18.35 19.18
N THR A 1030 5.88 -17.13 19.43
CA THR A 1030 5.05 -16.05 19.98
C THR A 1030 5.28 -14.74 19.19
N PRO A 1031 4.41 -13.73 19.34
CA PRO A 1031 4.55 -12.46 18.63
C PRO A 1031 5.88 -11.72 18.87
N LYS A 1032 6.57 -11.97 19.99
CA LYS A 1032 7.84 -11.31 20.33
C LYS A 1032 9.06 -12.22 20.33
N ARG A 1033 8.88 -13.51 20.63
CA ARG A 1033 9.98 -14.47 20.80
C ARG A 1033 9.76 -15.75 20.00
N ILE A 1034 10.85 -16.28 19.47
CA ILE A 1034 10.94 -17.61 18.86
C ILE A 1034 11.98 -18.38 19.68
N VAL A 1035 11.54 -19.43 20.36
CA VAL A 1035 12.34 -20.11 21.38
C VAL A 1035 12.30 -21.61 21.14
N MET A 1036 13.46 -22.25 21.12
CA MET A 1036 13.56 -23.70 21.08
C MET A 1036 13.51 -24.25 22.52
N ARG A 1037 12.85 -25.38 22.73
CA ARG A 1037 12.77 -26.05 24.03
C ARG A 1037 12.74 -27.56 23.87
N LYS A 1038 13.06 -28.30 24.93
CA LYS A 1038 12.79 -29.74 24.97
C LYS A 1038 11.28 -30.00 25.11
N ALA A 1039 10.81 -31.10 24.52
CA ALA A 1039 9.41 -31.51 24.62
C ALA A 1039 9.03 -31.85 26.07
N ILE A 1040 9.95 -32.49 26.79
CA ILE A 1040 9.88 -32.71 28.25
C ILE A 1040 10.80 -31.69 28.92
N LEU A 1041 10.23 -30.82 29.76
CA LEU A 1041 10.97 -29.73 30.37
C LEU A 1041 11.90 -30.20 31.49
N ASP A 1042 11.42 -31.10 32.36
CA ASP A 1042 12.20 -31.59 33.50
C ASP A 1042 13.35 -32.49 33.03
N ALA A 1043 14.55 -32.21 33.54
CA ALA A 1043 15.76 -32.98 33.25
C ALA A 1043 15.66 -34.42 33.79
N ASN A 1044 14.98 -34.64 34.92
CA ASN A 1044 14.83 -35.99 35.48
C ASN A 1044 13.91 -36.86 34.63
N GLU A 1045 12.74 -36.33 34.25
CA GLU A 1045 11.81 -37.00 33.34
C GLU A 1045 12.44 -37.30 31.99
N ARG A 1046 13.22 -36.37 31.42
CA ARG A 1046 14.00 -36.62 30.19
C ARG A 1046 14.95 -37.80 30.32
N ARG A 1047 15.68 -37.91 31.42
CA ARG A 1047 16.58 -39.06 31.67
C ARG A 1047 15.83 -40.38 31.81
N ILE A 1048 14.62 -40.36 32.39
CA ILE A 1048 13.77 -41.54 32.50
C ILE A 1048 13.26 -41.94 31.10
N ALA A 1049 12.75 -40.99 30.32
CA ALA A 1049 12.28 -41.22 28.95
C ALA A 1049 13.41 -41.74 28.03
N ALA A 1050 14.61 -41.17 28.12
CA ALA A 1050 15.77 -41.63 27.35
C ALA A 1050 16.16 -43.07 27.70
N LYS A 1051 16.13 -43.44 28.98
CA LYS A 1051 16.36 -44.83 29.43
C LYS A 1051 15.27 -45.80 28.97
N ALA A 1052 14.02 -45.34 28.87
CA ALA A 1052 12.92 -46.14 28.35
C ALA A 1052 13.06 -46.37 26.84
N ALA A 1053 13.36 -45.32 26.06
CA ALA A 1053 13.57 -45.41 24.61
C ALA A 1053 14.76 -46.33 24.26
N ALA A 1054 15.85 -46.27 25.03
CA ALA A 1054 17.02 -47.15 24.86
C ALA A 1054 16.77 -48.63 25.23
N LYS A 1055 15.65 -48.96 25.88
CA LYS A 1055 15.22 -50.34 26.12
C LYS A 1055 14.28 -50.88 25.04
N VAL A 1056 13.66 -50.00 24.26
CA VAL A 1056 12.68 -50.35 23.22
C VAL A 1056 13.35 -50.49 21.84
N ARG A 1057 14.44 -49.76 21.60
CA ARG A 1057 15.43 -50.09 20.56
C ARG A 1057 16.32 -51.22 21.03
#